data_AF-A0A7C1VWN4-F1
#
_entry.id   AF-A0A7C1VWN4-F1
#
_cell.length_a   1.000
_cell.length_b   1.000
_cell.length_c   1.000
_cell.angle_alpha   90.00
_cell.angle_beta   90.00
_cell.angle_gamma   90.00
#
_symmetry.space_group_name_H-M   'P 1'
#
loop_
_entity.id
_entity.type
_entity.pdbx_description
1 polymer ?
#
loop_
_entity_poly.entity_id
_entity_poly.type
_entity_poly.pdbx_seq_one_letter_code
_entity_poly.pdbx_strand_id
1 'polypeptide(L)'
;MDYLLCITRSTTGLEAKASRCQSEFRPPESDQPNWQNLYETASVPFKDIKPSPTTQQLCAAWQRLKAVDKWDASTLTEVLVVLTESVAIYDTSSLSFPILRAEPAPPKPTAVHPRAFRGTKYKPPKLKRPAPVNLQIALCNMQNQAIVLQALWQHREKAIKPLCDLGYDSLLIESLLALSAPPTEPNLFLRYPDVPNHAKSQLFPRTFREEILPLLREISWHRVEATLDLFWHFELHEQIELRTTVSRFLAQSPTPSALDWLQHIANQPSEHHITLLIFAVELNVARSPCPIGVGEVLNALHEFASLERYPRWAYTLLAALRDGISAHYLRDGVHLAGEFDPRYRFDSPKPCDDFSRDVVEEVLYRLLGDELSEAKAMTIWKAAAKLAGFCDVLAAVEWASLTSKQVSAYLQLLLNFSYYYEDDEAANWQKKWRVFKKHQVPIEKCLLSVCESYVEQWVNDFNRFIKPDIDNAVLADIMKDAAILAKRLAQPPYRSNSDRGLAFGEFIRLHDAVLRQRVLETPDVSVKRLDEACRRENDAKLIAWGLKSILEKHATIAVDCLWHSPKKLAKTTKLLGSMSWELCRDIMREFAHHSIITTDFDSLSLPEVYETLQAATRRCNPIPKTLRDYFEGTRTLSEAQLERHRKTILDRLLETKLQVLEEIAEQVLWRGFETASNLPDAKHALQLLRDLFSRQYSNKRAFRRFLKEYFVGNTDYLYRHPLTLKFAQRHSKINLDIWTRGIILESYDEKQYVSITLEQKPLEVLKLGTYVGSCLGIGGLCTDSAVAVVLDVNKQVLYARDENGVVLARQLVAISKDEQVVAFEVYPLNTSS
;
A
#
# COMPACT_ATOMS: atom_id res chain seq x y z
N MET A 1 14.37 29.09 3.47
CA MET A 1 14.00 30.38 4.11
C MET A 1 14.84 30.57 5.36
N ASP A 2 15.31 31.79 5.60
CA ASP A 2 16.10 32.16 6.78
C ASP A 2 15.15 32.40 7.96
N TYR A 3 15.51 31.91 9.16
CA TYR A 3 14.74 32.12 10.39
C TYR A 3 15.49 33.10 11.30
N LEU A 4 14.83 34.19 11.70
CA LEU A 4 15.38 35.18 12.62
C LEU A 4 15.48 34.57 14.02
N LEU A 5 16.70 34.45 14.55
CA LEU A 5 16.94 33.93 15.90
C LEU A 5 16.89 35.05 16.93
N CYS A 6 17.60 36.15 16.65
CA CYS A 6 17.61 37.32 17.51
C CYS A 6 18.05 38.57 16.75
N ILE A 7 17.83 39.73 17.37
CA ILE A 7 18.45 40.98 16.98
C ILE A 7 19.46 41.35 18.06
N THR A 8 20.71 41.52 17.66
CA THR A 8 21.78 41.98 18.53
C THR A 8 21.98 43.49 18.37
N ARG A 9 22.35 44.14 19.46
CA ARG A 9 22.79 45.54 19.48
C ARG A 9 24.24 45.61 19.93
N SER A 10 25.01 46.38 19.19
CA SER A 10 26.42 46.69 19.47
C SER A 10 26.66 48.17 19.19
N THR A 11 27.90 48.60 19.42
CA THR A 11 28.35 49.96 19.13
C THR A 11 28.39 50.27 17.64
N THR A 12 28.45 49.25 16.79
CA THR A 12 28.42 49.38 15.33
C THR A 12 26.99 49.46 14.77
N GLY A 13 25.98 49.05 15.54
CA GLY A 13 24.57 49.18 15.18
C GLY A 13 23.72 47.99 15.62
N LEU A 14 22.62 47.78 14.90
CA LEU A 14 21.79 46.59 15.02
C LEU A 14 22.21 45.56 13.96
N GLU A 15 22.25 44.30 14.36
CA GLU A 15 22.48 43.15 13.48
C GLU A 15 21.45 42.06 13.82
N ALA A 16 21.12 41.20 12.85
CA ALA A 16 20.34 40.00 13.14
C ALA A 16 21.21 38.77 13.10
N LYS A 17 20.94 37.84 14.02
CA LYS A 17 21.34 36.44 13.83
C LYS A 17 20.19 35.69 13.19
N ALA A 18 20.47 35.02 12.09
CA ALA A 18 19.49 34.17 11.41
C ALA A 18 20.06 32.77 11.16
N SER A 19 19.21 31.76 11.27
CA SER A 19 19.52 30.41 10.80
C SER A 19 19.26 30.33 9.30
N ARG A 20 20.32 30.11 8.52
CA ARG A 20 20.29 29.93 7.06
C ARG A 20 20.47 28.45 6.72
N CYS A 21 19.78 28.03 5.67
CA CYS A 21 19.95 26.70 5.08
C CYS A 21 21.15 26.72 4.12
N GLN A 22 22.18 25.91 4.39
CA GLN A 22 23.40 25.81 3.56
C GLN A 22 23.25 24.83 2.41
N SER A 23 22.46 23.77 2.61
CA SER A 23 22.24 22.70 1.63
C SER A 23 20.78 22.23 1.66
N GLU A 24 20.28 21.78 0.51
CA GLU A 24 18.92 21.28 0.38
C GLU A 24 18.74 19.98 1.18
N PHE A 25 17.77 19.96 2.09
CA PHE A 25 17.36 18.73 2.76
C PHE A 25 16.70 17.79 1.75
N ARG A 26 17.09 16.52 1.77
CA ARG A 26 16.41 15.46 1.03
C ARG A 26 15.88 14.44 2.03
N PRO A 27 14.68 13.88 1.84
CA PRO A 27 14.27 12.74 2.65
C PRO A 27 15.24 11.55 2.45
N PRO A 28 15.47 10.72 3.48
CA PRO A 28 16.29 9.52 3.34
C PRO A 28 15.64 8.51 2.38
N GLU A 29 16.13 8.46 1.13
CA GLU A 29 15.72 7.46 0.12
C GLU A 29 16.51 6.14 0.26
N SER A 30 17.71 6.19 0.83
CA SER A 30 18.62 5.05 1.07
C SER A 30 19.18 5.06 2.50
N ASP A 31 19.80 3.94 2.90
CA ASP A 31 20.30 3.69 4.27
C ASP A 31 21.63 4.44 4.59
N GLN A 32 22.05 5.39 3.75
CA GLN A 32 23.26 6.21 3.97
C GLN A 32 22.93 7.71 3.88
N PRO A 33 22.73 8.39 5.02
CA PRO A 33 22.47 9.83 5.03
C PRO A 33 23.74 10.67 4.86
N ASN A 34 23.61 11.80 4.15
CA ASN A 34 24.63 12.86 4.12
C ASN A 34 23.98 14.20 4.54
N TRP A 35 23.70 14.35 5.84
CA TRP A 35 22.97 15.50 6.41
C TRP A 35 23.86 16.48 7.20
N GLN A 36 25.17 16.43 7.00
CA GLN A 36 26.10 17.30 7.74
C GLN A 36 25.97 18.76 7.30
N ASN A 37 25.92 19.66 8.28
CA ASN A 37 25.91 21.11 8.13
C ASN A 37 24.74 21.66 7.30
N LEU A 38 23.51 21.18 7.54
CA LEU A 38 22.32 21.70 6.84
C LEU A 38 22.04 23.17 7.15
N TYR A 39 22.37 23.62 8.37
CA TYR A 39 22.08 24.96 8.84
C TYR A 39 23.32 25.67 9.38
N GLU A 40 23.41 26.96 9.11
CA GLU A 40 24.38 27.86 9.72
C GLU A 40 23.71 29.02 10.43
N THR A 41 24.35 29.51 11.50
CA THR A 41 23.98 30.79 12.11
C THR A 41 24.77 31.90 11.41
N ALA A 42 24.08 32.71 10.62
CA ALA A 42 24.66 33.85 9.92
C ALA A 42 24.32 35.17 10.62
N SER A 43 25.29 36.07 10.67
CA SER A 43 25.04 37.47 11.04
C SER A 43 24.64 38.25 9.80
N VAL A 44 23.46 38.85 9.83
CA VAL A 44 22.87 39.57 8.70
C VAL A 44 22.72 41.04 9.10
N PRO A 45 23.13 41.99 8.25
CA PRO A 45 22.89 43.41 8.51
C PRO A 45 21.40 43.68 8.73
N PHE A 46 21.05 44.48 9.74
CA PHE A 46 19.64 44.68 10.13
C PHE A 46 18.75 45.21 8.99
N LYS A 47 19.33 46.01 8.09
CA LYS A 47 18.68 46.54 6.88
C LYS A 47 18.25 45.46 5.87
N ASP A 48 18.87 44.28 5.92
CA ASP A 48 18.65 43.19 4.95
C ASP A 48 17.62 42.16 5.48
N ILE A 49 17.11 42.35 6.71
CA ILE A 49 16.03 41.53 7.29
C ILE A 49 14.69 41.94 6.67
N LYS A 50 13.81 40.96 6.44
CA LYS A 50 12.42 41.24 6.04
C LYS A 50 11.72 42.13 7.09
N PRO A 51 11.15 43.28 6.69
CA PRO A 51 10.49 44.19 7.63
C PRO A 51 9.23 43.56 8.23
N SER A 52 9.07 43.72 9.54
CA SER A 52 7.87 43.40 10.32
C SER A 52 7.50 44.62 11.18
N PRO A 53 6.28 44.71 11.73
CA PRO A 53 5.90 45.81 12.62
C PRO A 53 6.92 46.00 13.77
N THR A 54 7.33 44.90 14.39
CA THR A 54 8.33 44.89 15.48
C THR A 54 9.71 45.37 15.02
N THR A 55 10.21 44.92 13.87
CA THR A 55 11.54 45.35 13.39
C THR A 55 11.52 46.81 12.92
N GLN A 56 10.41 47.29 12.36
CA GLN A 56 10.24 48.71 12.02
C GLN A 56 10.19 49.59 13.27
N GLN A 57 9.43 49.18 14.29
CA GLN A 57 9.37 49.86 15.58
C GLN A 57 10.75 49.93 16.24
N LEU A 58 11.48 48.80 16.29
CA LEU A 58 12.85 48.76 16.81
C LEU A 58 13.78 49.68 16.02
N CYS A 59 13.72 49.66 14.69
CA CYS A 59 14.55 50.54 13.86
C CYS A 59 14.30 52.01 14.18
N ALA A 60 13.03 52.40 14.26
CA ALA A 60 12.62 53.77 14.53
C ALA A 60 13.05 54.20 15.95
N ALA A 61 12.87 53.34 16.94
CA ALA A 61 13.33 53.55 18.31
C ALA A 61 14.84 53.73 18.38
N TRP A 62 15.58 52.82 17.72
CA TRP A 62 17.03 52.90 17.64
C TRP A 62 17.50 54.22 17.04
N GLN A 63 16.91 54.68 15.93
CA GLN A 63 17.30 55.96 15.31
C GLN A 63 16.98 57.17 16.20
N ARG A 64 15.85 57.17 16.91
CA ARG A 64 15.47 58.26 17.83
C ARG A 64 16.42 58.38 19.02
N LEU A 65 17.11 57.30 19.40
CA LEU A 65 18.09 57.29 20.49
C LEU A 65 19.51 57.77 20.10
N LYS A 66 19.76 58.10 18.82
CA LYS A 66 21.08 58.52 18.33
C LYS A 66 21.54 59.87 18.89
N ALA A 67 20.60 60.79 19.12
CA ALA A 67 20.87 62.13 19.62
C ALA A 67 19.71 62.60 20.50
N VAL A 68 19.80 62.33 21.80
CA VAL A 68 18.73 62.60 22.77
C VAL A 68 19.02 63.88 23.53
N ASP A 69 18.19 64.90 23.31
CA ASP A 69 18.27 66.21 23.99
C ASP A 69 17.42 66.28 25.27
N LYS A 70 16.41 65.40 25.41
CA LYS A 70 15.46 65.37 26.53
C LYS A 70 15.30 63.95 27.06
N TRP A 71 15.42 63.83 28.38
CA TRP A 71 15.27 62.58 29.10
C TRP A 71 13.85 62.54 29.68
N ASP A 72 12.86 62.16 28.86
CA ASP A 72 11.43 62.20 29.20
C ASP A 72 10.73 60.84 28.96
N ALA A 73 9.40 60.83 29.05
CA ALA A 73 8.59 59.63 28.85
C ALA A 73 8.74 59.01 27.46
N SER A 74 8.89 59.83 26.41
CA SER A 74 9.10 59.34 25.04
C SER A 74 10.43 58.62 24.94
N THR A 75 11.49 59.22 25.49
CA THR A 75 12.83 58.61 25.53
C THR A 75 12.80 57.28 26.30
N LEU A 76 12.08 57.19 27.42
CA LEU A 76 11.91 55.93 28.16
C LEU A 76 11.18 54.86 27.33
N THR A 77 10.12 55.22 26.60
CA THR A 77 9.44 54.29 25.68
C THR A 77 10.41 53.71 24.65
N GLU A 78 11.23 54.54 23.99
CA GLU A 78 12.19 54.06 22.99
C GLU A 78 13.27 53.16 23.61
N VAL A 79 13.75 53.50 24.82
CA VAL A 79 14.71 52.67 25.56
C VAL A 79 14.10 51.30 25.86
N LEU A 80 12.85 51.25 26.33
CA LEU A 80 12.16 50.00 26.64
C LEU A 80 11.94 49.15 25.39
N VAL A 81 11.52 49.75 24.25
CA VAL A 81 11.42 49.05 22.95
C VAL A 81 12.76 48.41 22.57
N VAL A 82 13.86 49.17 22.62
CA VAL A 82 15.19 48.64 22.25
C VAL A 82 15.63 47.50 23.17
N LEU A 83 15.42 47.64 24.48
CA LEU A 83 15.83 46.62 25.45
C LEU A 83 14.98 45.34 25.37
N THR A 84 13.68 45.46 25.08
CA THR A 84 12.79 44.31 24.88
C THR A 84 13.16 43.57 23.60
N GLU A 85 13.33 44.28 22.48
CA GLU A 85 13.46 43.65 21.16
C GLU A 85 14.86 43.21 20.78
N SER A 86 15.93 43.71 21.43
CA SER A 86 17.32 43.39 21.08
C SER A 86 18.13 42.85 22.25
N VAL A 87 19.24 42.15 21.96
CA VAL A 87 20.20 41.63 22.95
C VAL A 87 21.52 42.40 22.82
N ALA A 88 22.08 42.92 23.92
CA ALA A 88 23.41 43.52 23.88
C ALA A 88 24.51 42.45 23.71
N ILE A 89 25.43 42.70 22.77
CA ILE A 89 26.68 41.91 22.67
C ILE A 89 27.67 42.47 23.68
N TYR A 90 28.07 41.63 24.64
CA TYR A 90 29.09 41.96 25.63
C TYR A 90 30.43 41.43 25.13
N ASP A 91 31.12 42.23 24.32
CA ASP A 91 32.50 41.96 23.91
C ASP A 91 33.50 42.75 24.79
N THR A 92 34.78 42.47 24.65
CA THR A 92 35.85 43.22 25.37
C THR A 92 35.85 44.72 25.03
N SER A 93 35.29 45.11 23.88
CA SER A 93 35.16 46.53 23.49
C SER A 93 34.06 47.24 24.31
N SER A 94 32.97 46.56 24.65
CA SER A 94 31.85 47.09 25.46
C SER A 94 32.24 47.50 26.89
N LEU A 95 33.33 46.94 27.42
CA LEU A 95 33.90 47.27 28.75
C LEU A 95 34.80 48.52 28.75
N SER A 96 35.25 48.97 27.57
CA SER A 96 36.17 50.12 27.43
C SER A 96 35.47 51.48 27.37
N PHE A 97 34.13 51.49 27.39
CA PHE A 97 33.37 52.73 27.27
C PHE A 97 33.31 53.52 28.57
N PRO A 98 33.47 54.86 28.53
CA PRO A 98 33.33 55.69 29.70
C PRO A 98 31.91 55.57 30.26
N ILE A 99 31.83 55.30 31.57
CA ILE A 99 30.57 55.26 32.31
C ILE A 99 29.86 56.60 32.13
N LEU A 100 28.59 56.56 31.74
CA LEU A 100 27.76 57.73 31.57
C LEU A 100 27.64 58.45 32.93
N ARG A 101 28.28 59.60 33.07
CA ARG A 101 28.24 60.37 34.31
C ARG A 101 26.89 61.06 34.40
N ALA A 102 26.07 60.69 35.38
CA ALA A 102 24.91 61.49 35.75
C ALA A 102 25.39 62.91 36.08
N GLU A 103 24.76 63.94 35.50
CA GLU A 103 25.08 65.32 35.88
C GLU A 103 24.86 65.48 37.39
N PRO A 104 25.84 66.01 38.14
CA PRO A 104 25.68 66.20 39.58
C PRO A 104 24.47 67.10 39.82
N ALA A 105 23.59 66.69 40.73
CA ALA A 105 22.45 67.50 41.12
C ALA A 105 22.92 68.93 41.47
N PRO A 106 22.23 69.98 41.00
CA PRO A 106 22.63 71.34 41.29
C PRO A 106 22.76 71.49 42.81
N PRO A 107 23.85 72.10 43.31
CA PRO A 107 24.12 72.17 44.74
C PRO A 107 22.91 72.77 45.47
N LYS A 108 22.36 72.02 46.42
CA LYS A 108 21.29 72.54 47.28
C LYS A 108 21.87 73.65 48.15
N PRO A 109 21.17 74.79 48.31
CA PRO A 109 21.62 75.82 49.23
C PRO A 109 21.67 75.23 50.64
N THR A 110 22.86 75.20 51.23
CA THR A 110 23.06 74.84 52.64
C THR A 110 23.11 76.13 53.47
N ALA A 111 22.88 76.05 54.78
CA ALA A 111 22.93 77.21 55.67
C ALA A 111 24.28 77.96 55.61
N VAL A 112 25.36 77.29 55.19
CA VAL A 112 26.71 77.86 55.02
C VAL A 112 26.89 78.54 53.65
N HIS A 113 26.07 78.21 52.64
CA HIS A 113 26.07 78.83 51.31
C HIS A 113 24.63 79.05 50.79
N PRO A 114 23.95 80.11 51.24
CA PRO A 114 22.53 80.36 50.92
C PRO A 114 22.29 80.70 49.44
N ARG A 115 23.35 81.08 48.71
CA ARG A 115 23.35 81.19 47.25
C ARG A 115 24.34 80.14 46.77
N ALA A 116 23.87 79.03 46.22
CA ALA A 116 24.69 77.87 45.85
C ALA A 116 25.76 78.12 44.76
N PHE A 117 26.04 79.39 44.41
CA PHE A 117 27.06 79.82 43.45
C PHE A 117 27.82 81.05 43.97
N ARG A 118 29.16 80.94 44.09
CA ARG A 118 30.04 82.07 44.40
C ARG A 118 30.24 82.93 43.14
N GLY A 119 29.75 84.16 43.17
CA GLY A 119 30.21 85.27 42.33
C GLY A 119 29.90 85.19 40.83
N THR A 120 28.72 85.67 40.41
CA THR A 120 28.56 86.32 39.09
C THR A 120 27.53 87.45 39.21
N LYS A 121 27.99 88.70 39.02
CA LYS A 121 27.19 89.93 39.05
C LYS A 121 26.41 90.15 37.75
N TYR A 122 26.47 89.23 36.78
CA TYR A 122 25.82 89.34 35.47
C TYR A 122 25.37 87.96 34.96
N LYS A 123 24.04 87.81 34.85
CA LYS A 123 23.25 86.68 34.30
C LYS A 123 23.49 85.30 34.95
N PRO A 124 22.42 84.54 35.29
CA PRO A 124 22.59 83.12 35.61
C PRO A 124 23.35 82.47 34.43
N PRO A 125 24.28 81.53 34.69
CA PRO A 125 24.90 80.79 33.60
C PRO A 125 23.75 80.28 32.73
N LYS A 126 23.75 80.64 31.43
CA LYS A 126 22.83 80.04 30.48
C LYS A 126 22.90 78.54 30.78
N LEU A 127 21.78 77.93 31.17
CA LEU A 127 21.71 76.49 31.32
C LEU A 127 22.40 75.93 30.08
N LYS A 128 23.56 75.29 30.27
CA LYS A 128 24.27 74.66 29.16
C LYS A 128 23.20 73.80 28.53
N ARG A 129 22.88 74.06 27.24
CA ARG A 129 22.01 73.13 26.52
C ARG A 129 22.68 71.76 26.70
N PRO A 130 22.01 70.79 27.32
CA PRO A 130 22.60 69.47 27.49
C PRO A 130 23.03 69.02 26.10
N ALA A 131 24.29 68.61 25.96
CA ALA A 131 24.76 68.11 24.68
C ALA A 131 23.93 66.87 24.36
N PRO A 132 23.40 66.71 23.12
CA PRO A 132 22.67 65.52 22.75
C PRO A 132 23.48 64.28 23.12
N VAL A 133 22.88 63.41 23.91
CA VAL A 133 23.53 62.17 24.35
C VAL A 133 23.14 61.07 23.38
N ASN A 134 24.11 60.33 22.85
CA ASN A 134 23.83 59.14 22.07
C ASN A 134 23.54 57.96 23.01
N LEU A 135 22.25 57.67 23.21
CA LEU A 135 21.81 56.57 24.06
C LEU A 135 21.97 55.20 23.39
N GLN A 136 22.14 55.11 22.06
CA GLN A 136 22.41 53.84 21.37
C GLN A 136 23.64 53.14 21.98
N ILE A 137 24.73 53.89 22.13
CA ILE A 137 26.00 53.40 22.69
C ILE A 137 25.83 53.06 24.17
N ALA A 138 25.09 53.88 24.92
CA ALA A 138 24.83 53.65 26.34
C ALA A 138 24.07 52.33 26.57
N LEU A 139 23.10 52.00 25.71
CA LEU A 139 22.33 50.76 25.81
C LEU A 139 23.13 49.50 25.45
N CYS A 140 24.34 49.60 24.92
CA CYS A 140 25.21 48.45 24.67
C CYS A 140 26.01 48.00 25.92
N ASN A 141 26.08 48.84 26.97
CA ASN A 141 26.80 48.53 28.21
C ASN A 141 25.83 48.38 29.39
N MET A 142 25.98 47.31 30.16
CA MET A 142 25.06 46.96 31.24
C MET A 142 24.99 48.02 32.36
N GLN A 143 26.13 48.62 32.75
CA GLN A 143 26.16 49.67 33.77
C GLN A 143 25.47 50.94 33.27
N ASN A 144 25.71 51.30 32.00
CA ASN A 144 25.06 52.45 31.38
C ASN A 144 23.55 52.22 31.18
N GLN A 145 23.10 50.99 30.88
CA GLN A 145 21.68 50.65 30.85
C GLN A 145 21.01 50.93 32.21
N ALA A 146 21.64 50.52 33.32
CA ALA A 146 21.13 50.78 34.66
C ALA A 146 21.05 52.28 34.96
N ILE A 147 22.07 53.06 34.60
CA ILE A 147 22.10 54.53 34.78
C ILE A 147 21.00 55.21 33.95
N VAL A 148 20.85 54.82 32.68
CA VAL A 148 19.83 55.37 31.78
C VAL A 148 18.44 55.08 32.31
N LEU A 149 18.17 53.84 32.71
CA LEU A 149 16.88 53.46 33.29
C LEU A 149 16.61 54.18 34.61
N GLN A 150 17.61 54.29 35.50
CA GLN A 150 17.46 55.00 36.77
C GLN A 150 17.11 56.48 36.60
N ALA A 151 17.73 57.16 35.62
CA ALA A 151 17.44 58.56 35.34
C ALA A 151 16.06 58.77 34.69
N LEU A 152 15.62 57.84 33.85
CA LEU A 152 14.34 57.93 33.14
C LEU A 152 13.15 57.38 33.93
N TRP A 153 13.37 56.54 34.96
CA TRP A 153 12.31 55.78 35.64
C TRP A 153 11.20 56.65 36.25
N GLN A 154 11.50 57.90 36.62
CA GLN A 154 10.50 58.85 37.10
C GLN A 154 9.37 59.13 36.07
N HIS A 155 9.59 58.81 34.80
CA HIS A 155 8.62 58.97 33.72
C HIS A 155 7.85 57.68 33.37
N ARG A 156 8.06 56.59 34.13
CA ARG A 156 7.50 55.25 33.87
C ARG A 156 6.01 55.25 33.56
N GLU A 157 5.18 55.82 34.43
CA GLU A 157 3.71 55.81 34.24
C GLU A 157 3.28 56.43 32.91
N LYS A 158 3.98 57.49 32.46
CA LYS A 158 3.69 58.17 31.18
C LYS A 158 4.27 57.44 29.98
N ALA A 159 5.35 56.67 30.15
CA ALA A 159 6.02 55.91 29.10
C ALA A 159 5.31 54.58 28.77
N ILE A 160 4.52 54.06 29.71
CA ILE A 160 3.83 52.77 29.59
C ILE A 160 2.66 52.82 28.60
N LYS A 161 1.84 53.88 28.60
CA LYS A 161 0.72 54.00 27.66
C LYS A 161 1.16 53.89 26.18
N PRO A 162 2.22 54.58 25.73
CA PRO A 162 2.79 54.37 24.41
C PRO A 162 3.24 52.93 24.12
N LEU A 163 3.74 52.18 25.11
CA LEU A 163 4.10 50.77 24.92
C LEU A 163 2.86 49.90 24.69
N CYS A 164 1.76 50.15 25.42
CA CYS A 164 0.48 49.49 25.16
C CYS A 164 -0.02 49.79 23.74
N ASP A 165 0.05 51.06 23.32
CA ASP A 165 -0.38 51.50 21.98
C ASP A 165 0.47 50.86 20.86
N LEU A 166 1.71 50.46 21.15
CA LEU A 166 2.61 49.74 20.24
C LEU A 166 2.34 48.23 20.18
N GLY A 167 1.44 47.71 21.02
CA GLY A 167 1.00 46.30 21.01
C GLY A 167 1.81 45.36 21.91
N TYR A 168 2.52 45.88 22.92
CA TYR A 168 3.26 45.05 23.88
C TYR A 168 2.31 44.33 24.88
N ASP A 169 2.72 43.13 25.33
CA ASP A 169 1.93 42.26 26.20
C ASP A 169 1.50 42.94 27.51
N SER A 170 0.20 42.82 27.82
CA SER A 170 -0.41 43.16 29.11
C SER A 170 0.38 42.72 30.34
N LEU A 171 0.95 41.50 30.37
CA LEU A 171 1.70 41.00 31.52
C LEU A 171 3.01 41.78 31.73
N LEU A 172 3.71 42.11 30.64
CA LEU A 172 4.90 42.95 30.70
C LEU A 172 4.56 44.35 31.21
N ILE A 173 3.45 44.91 30.74
CA ILE A 173 2.96 46.22 31.17
C ILE A 173 2.61 46.24 32.66
N GLU A 174 1.83 45.27 33.14
CA GLU A 174 1.47 45.14 34.55
C GLU A 174 2.71 44.98 35.44
N SER A 175 3.65 44.15 35.00
CA SER A 175 4.90 43.92 35.72
C SER A 175 5.78 45.18 35.79
N LEU A 176 5.82 45.97 34.71
CA LEU A 176 6.50 47.27 34.72
C LEU A 176 5.83 48.27 35.65
N LEU A 177 4.49 48.30 35.72
CA LEU A 177 3.75 49.16 36.65
C LEU A 177 4.01 48.81 38.12
N ALA A 178 4.15 47.52 38.43
CA ALA A 178 4.38 47.01 39.78
C ALA A 178 5.77 47.36 40.35
N LEU A 179 6.75 47.69 39.51
CA LEU A 179 8.10 48.01 39.94
C LEU A 179 8.24 49.45 40.45
N SER A 180 8.61 49.63 41.72
CA SER A 180 8.92 50.96 42.29
C SER A 180 10.25 51.56 41.83
N ALA A 181 11.19 50.73 41.36
CA ALA A 181 12.52 51.08 40.87
C ALA A 181 12.83 50.32 39.56
N PRO A 182 13.78 50.78 38.72
CA PRO A 182 14.14 50.04 37.50
C PRO A 182 14.65 48.63 37.82
N PRO A 183 14.41 47.65 36.93
CA PRO A 183 14.90 46.29 37.13
C PRO A 183 16.43 46.26 37.14
N THR A 184 17.01 45.45 38.03
CA THR A 184 18.47 45.27 38.13
C THR A 184 19.06 44.60 36.90
N GLU A 185 18.32 43.67 36.29
CA GLU A 185 18.63 43.03 35.00
C GLU A 185 17.56 43.37 33.96
N PRO A 186 17.64 44.54 33.30
CA PRO A 186 16.59 44.97 32.39
C PRO A 186 16.43 44.04 31.18
N ASN A 187 17.51 43.48 30.65
CA ASN A 187 17.43 42.57 29.49
C ASN A 187 16.67 41.27 29.80
N LEU A 188 16.74 40.81 31.05
CA LEU A 188 16.10 39.57 31.47
C LEU A 188 14.66 39.84 31.90
N PHE A 189 14.46 40.83 32.77
CA PHE A 189 13.15 41.18 33.31
C PHE A 189 12.16 41.61 32.23
N LEU A 190 12.59 42.43 31.26
CA LEU A 190 11.70 42.92 30.20
C LEU A 190 11.20 41.82 29.26
N ARG A 191 11.82 40.64 29.29
CA ARG A 191 11.42 39.47 28.51
C ARG A 191 10.73 38.40 29.35
N TYR A 192 11.06 38.36 30.64
CA TYR A 192 10.59 37.38 31.61
C TYR A 192 10.23 38.08 32.92
N PRO A 193 9.01 38.62 33.03
CA PRO A 193 8.62 39.36 34.23
C PRO A 193 8.53 38.49 35.49
N ASP A 194 8.33 37.17 35.31
CA ASP A 194 8.25 36.14 36.34
C ASP A 194 9.62 35.61 36.81
N VAL A 195 10.73 36.18 36.30
CA VAL A 195 12.09 35.75 36.66
C VAL A 195 12.37 35.91 38.17
N PRO A 196 12.76 34.83 38.88
CA PRO A 196 13.04 34.86 40.31
C PRO A 196 14.33 35.63 40.61
N ASN A 197 14.44 36.19 41.82
CA ASN A 197 15.55 37.06 42.20
C ASN A 197 16.93 36.38 42.13
N HIS A 198 17.01 35.07 42.38
CA HIS A 198 18.28 34.32 42.31
C HIS A 198 18.79 34.17 40.87
N ALA A 199 17.90 34.06 39.88
CA ALA A 199 18.24 33.97 38.47
C ALA A 199 18.74 35.31 37.89
N LYS A 200 18.35 36.45 38.49
CA LYS A 200 18.81 37.79 38.09
C LYS A 200 20.31 37.99 38.29
N SER A 201 20.97 37.22 39.16
CA SER A 201 22.43 37.29 39.32
C SER A 201 23.21 36.31 38.44
N GLN A 202 22.52 35.43 37.70
CA GLN A 202 23.17 34.35 36.95
C GLN A 202 23.69 34.84 35.61
N LEU A 203 24.97 34.59 35.34
CA LEU A 203 25.58 34.87 34.03
C LEU A 203 25.26 33.71 33.08
N PHE A 204 24.24 33.88 32.23
CA PHE A 204 23.96 32.91 31.17
C PHE A 204 25.11 32.85 30.14
N PRO A 205 25.40 31.67 29.56
CA PRO A 205 26.32 31.51 28.44
C PRO A 205 25.98 32.47 27.31
N ARG A 206 27.02 33.02 26.66
CA ARG A 206 26.87 33.99 25.58
C ARG A 206 25.97 33.45 24.45
N THR A 207 26.24 32.23 24.00
CA THR A 207 25.50 31.58 22.93
C THR A 207 24.04 31.32 23.31
N PHE A 208 23.76 30.89 24.55
CA PHE A 208 22.38 30.75 25.04
C PHE A 208 21.64 32.09 25.03
N ARG A 209 22.27 33.15 25.55
CA ARG A 209 21.69 34.51 25.62
C ARG A 209 21.40 35.10 24.24
N GLU A 210 22.28 34.83 23.27
CA GLU A 210 22.18 35.39 21.93
C GLU A 210 21.29 34.54 21.01
N GLU A 211 21.28 33.22 21.10
CA GLU A 211 20.67 32.35 20.06
C GLU A 211 19.41 31.60 20.53
N ILE A 212 19.24 31.36 21.84
CA ILE A 212 18.15 30.54 22.37
C ILE A 212 17.20 31.34 23.26
N LEU A 213 17.71 32.05 24.27
CA LEU A 213 16.90 32.86 25.19
C LEU A 213 15.95 33.82 24.46
N PRO A 214 16.33 34.50 23.36
CA PRO A 214 15.40 35.39 22.65
C PRO A 214 14.20 34.68 22.00
N LEU A 215 14.28 33.36 21.78
CA LEU A 215 13.24 32.52 21.19
C LEU A 215 12.25 31.97 22.22
N LEU A 216 12.59 32.09 23.50
CA LEU A 216 11.75 31.61 24.60
C LEU A 216 10.80 32.70 25.14
N ARG A 217 10.55 33.78 24.38
CA ARG A 217 9.67 34.87 24.84
C ARG A 217 8.27 34.32 25.13
N GLU A 218 7.58 34.93 26.11
CA GLU A 218 6.21 34.58 26.50
C GLU A 218 6.07 33.17 27.13
N ILE A 219 7.18 32.52 27.43
CA ILE A 219 7.22 31.25 28.16
C ILE A 219 7.56 31.49 29.61
N SER A 220 6.86 30.77 30.50
CA SER A 220 7.11 30.77 31.94
C SER A 220 8.55 30.44 32.29
N TRP A 221 9.09 31.07 33.33
CA TRP A 221 10.48 30.95 33.74
C TRP A 221 10.95 29.50 34.00
N HIS A 222 10.12 28.65 34.61
CA HIS A 222 10.48 27.25 34.86
C HIS A 222 10.81 26.47 33.57
N ARG A 223 10.18 26.81 32.44
CA ARG A 223 10.49 26.24 31.12
C ARG A 223 11.76 26.84 30.51
N VAL A 224 12.09 28.10 30.83
CA VAL A 224 13.39 28.71 30.48
C VAL A 224 14.52 27.98 31.20
N GLU A 225 14.35 27.68 32.49
CA GLU A 225 15.29 26.87 33.27
C GLU A 225 15.45 25.46 32.69
N ALA A 226 14.34 24.78 32.38
CA ALA A 226 14.39 23.48 31.71
C ALA A 226 15.11 23.56 30.35
N THR A 227 14.97 24.66 29.60
CA THR A 227 15.69 24.86 28.34
C THR A 227 17.19 25.11 28.56
N LEU A 228 17.56 25.76 29.67
CA LEU A 228 18.96 25.92 30.05
C LEU A 228 19.58 24.57 30.44
N ASP A 229 18.83 23.71 31.12
CA ASP A 229 19.28 22.35 31.42
C ASP A 229 19.49 21.55 30.12
N LEU A 230 18.56 21.64 29.16
CA LEU A 230 18.72 21.07 27.82
C LEU A 230 19.93 21.66 27.08
N PHE A 231 20.20 22.96 27.22
CA PHE A 231 21.38 23.61 26.61
C PHE A 231 22.70 22.98 27.08
N TRP A 232 22.78 22.65 28.36
CA TRP A 232 23.94 21.97 28.93
C TRP A 232 23.98 20.49 28.55
N HIS A 233 22.83 19.81 28.61
CA HIS A 233 22.71 18.40 28.27
C HIS A 233 23.13 18.09 26.83
N PHE A 234 22.73 18.94 25.88
CA PHE A 234 23.14 18.83 24.47
C PHE A 234 24.54 19.40 24.19
N GLU A 235 25.25 19.91 25.20
CA GLU A 235 26.55 20.56 25.03
C GLU A 235 26.53 21.68 23.97
N LEU A 236 25.43 22.43 23.88
CA LEU A 236 25.21 23.43 22.82
C LEU A 236 26.23 24.57 22.83
N HIS A 237 27.00 24.73 23.91
CA HIS A 237 28.11 25.66 23.98
C HIS A 237 29.29 25.24 23.08
N GLU A 238 29.49 23.94 22.86
CA GLU A 238 30.56 23.39 22.00
C GLU A 238 30.03 22.96 20.64
N GLN A 239 28.82 22.38 20.59
CA GLN A 239 28.24 21.83 19.36
C GLN A 239 27.49 22.88 18.53
N ILE A 240 28.22 23.56 17.64
CA ILE A 240 27.69 24.68 16.82
C ILE A 240 26.53 24.25 15.91
N GLU A 241 26.65 23.10 15.26
CA GLU A 241 25.63 22.56 14.36
C GLU A 241 24.33 22.22 15.10
N LEU A 242 24.46 21.52 16.23
CA LEU A 242 23.35 21.17 17.09
C LEU A 242 22.65 22.41 17.64
N ARG A 243 23.43 23.39 18.12
CA ARG A 243 22.90 24.67 18.62
C ARG A 243 22.14 25.43 17.54
N THR A 244 22.67 25.49 16.33
CA THR A 244 22.01 26.16 15.20
C THR A 244 20.68 25.48 14.87
N THR A 245 20.66 24.14 14.89
CA THR A 245 19.46 23.35 14.61
C THR A 245 18.39 23.51 15.70
N VAL A 246 18.77 23.47 16.99
CA VAL A 246 17.85 23.73 18.11
C VAL A 246 17.28 25.15 18.03
N SER A 247 18.13 26.15 17.75
CA SER A 247 17.68 27.54 17.62
C SER A 247 16.70 27.69 16.44
N ARG A 248 16.96 27.02 15.32
CA ARG A 248 16.04 26.98 14.18
C ARG A 248 14.71 26.32 14.54
N PHE A 249 14.74 25.20 15.26
CA PHE A 249 13.55 24.48 15.69
C PHE A 249 12.65 25.33 16.59
N LEU A 250 13.23 26.01 17.58
CA LEU A 250 12.53 26.95 18.45
C LEU A 250 11.98 28.17 17.69
N ALA A 251 12.69 28.65 16.67
CA ALA A 251 12.23 29.77 15.84
C ALA A 251 11.08 29.41 14.87
N GLN A 252 10.87 28.13 14.58
CA GLN A 252 9.90 27.65 13.60
C GLN A 252 8.50 27.37 14.15
N SER A 253 8.40 27.06 15.45
CA SER A 253 7.21 26.46 16.06
C SER A 253 6.84 27.15 17.38
N PRO A 254 5.59 27.01 17.85
CA PRO A 254 5.21 27.46 19.19
C PRO A 254 6.13 26.87 20.24
N THR A 255 6.73 27.74 21.05
CA THR A 255 7.79 27.35 21.99
C THR A 255 7.38 26.26 22.99
N PRO A 256 6.13 26.20 23.54
CA PRO A 256 5.78 25.12 24.47
C PRO A 256 5.87 23.73 23.84
N SER A 257 5.35 23.56 22.63
CA SER A 257 5.34 22.28 21.91
C SER A 257 6.74 21.90 21.46
N ALA A 258 7.54 22.87 21.00
CA ALA A 258 8.94 22.62 20.64
C ALA A 258 9.76 22.11 21.84
N LEU A 259 9.56 22.67 23.04
CA LEU A 259 10.26 22.22 24.25
C LEU A 259 9.90 20.78 24.63
N ASP A 260 8.63 20.40 24.52
CA ASP A 260 8.18 19.04 24.82
C ASP A 260 8.86 18.02 23.87
N TRP A 261 8.96 18.35 22.57
CA TRP A 261 9.72 17.55 21.60
C TRP A 261 11.23 17.49 21.93
N LEU A 262 11.85 18.63 22.28
CA LEU A 262 13.26 18.69 22.64
C LEU A 262 13.58 17.80 23.84
N GLN A 263 12.70 17.73 24.83
CA GLN A 263 12.87 16.87 26.00
C GLN A 263 12.93 15.39 25.61
N HIS A 264 12.06 14.94 24.70
CA HIS A 264 12.07 13.56 24.22
C HIS A 264 13.31 13.24 23.38
N ILE A 265 13.78 14.19 22.56
CA ILE A 265 15.01 14.04 21.78
C ILE A 265 16.23 13.99 22.70
N ALA A 266 16.27 14.82 23.75
CA ALA A 266 17.37 14.85 24.72
C ALA A 266 17.53 13.53 25.48
N ASN A 267 16.44 12.81 25.69
CA ASN A 267 16.46 11.49 26.32
C ASN A 267 17.01 10.38 25.41
N GLN A 268 17.24 10.66 24.11
CA GLN A 268 17.87 9.71 23.20
C GLN A 268 19.41 9.73 23.34
N PRO A 269 20.13 8.71 22.87
CA PRO A 269 21.58 8.75 22.76
C PRO A 269 22.09 9.90 21.88
N SER A 270 23.29 10.41 22.20
CA SER A 270 23.88 11.60 21.57
C SER A 270 24.06 11.48 20.05
N GLU A 271 24.33 10.29 19.54
CA GLU A 271 24.53 10.03 18.12
C GLU A 271 23.27 10.27 17.28
N HIS A 272 22.08 10.27 17.90
CA HIS A 272 20.80 10.46 17.20
C HIS A 272 20.28 11.90 17.27
N HIS A 273 20.80 12.73 18.18
CA HIS A 273 20.26 14.06 18.47
C HIS A 273 20.16 14.95 17.23
N ILE A 274 21.26 15.06 16.47
CA ILE A 274 21.29 15.93 15.29
C ILE A 274 20.33 15.44 14.19
N THR A 275 20.29 14.13 13.94
CA THR A 275 19.42 13.50 12.95
C THR A 275 17.94 13.73 13.28
N LEU A 276 17.54 13.48 14.53
CA LEU A 276 16.17 13.69 14.98
C LEU A 276 15.76 15.17 14.93
N LEU A 277 16.66 16.08 15.30
CA LEU A 277 16.41 17.52 15.23
C LEU A 277 16.24 18.02 13.80
N ILE A 278 17.09 17.57 12.88
CA ILE A 278 16.95 17.88 11.46
C ILE A 278 15.57 17.42 10.96
N PHE A 279 15.17 16.19 11.26
CA PHE A 279 13.86 15.69 10.84
C PHE A 279 12.70 16.43 11.51
N ALA A 280 12.81 16.76 12.80
CA ALA A 280 11.81 17.54 13.52
C ALA A 280 11.59 18.94 12.89
N VAL A 281 12.67 19.60 12.48
CA VAL A 281 12.67 20.88 11.75
C VAL A 281 12.01 20.71 10.38
N GLU A 282 12.49 19.76 9.57
CA GLU A 282 12.07 19.63 8.17
C GLU A 282 10.65 19.08 8.00
N LEU A 283 10.20 18.23 8.93
CA LEU A 283 8.81 17.78 9.00
C LEU A 283 7.90 18.77 9.72
N ASN A 284 8.48 19.77 10.41
CA ASN A 284 7.79 20.77 11.21
C ASN A 284 6.86 20.16 12.27
N VAL A 285 7.36 19.17 13.01
CA VAL A 285 6.58 18.33 13.94
C VAL A 285 6.00 19.12 15.12
N ALA A 286 6.63 20.24 15.50
CA ALA A 286 6.22 21.07 16.63
C ALA A 286 5.13 22.10 16.30
N ARG A 287 4.57 22.09 15.08
CA ARG A 287 3.33 22.85 14.78
C ARG A 287 2.11 22.39 15.59
N SER A 288 2.15 21.14 16.04
CA SER A 288 1.11 20.54 16.87
C SER A 288 1.69 20.17 18.24
N PRO A 289 0.85 20.04 19.30
CA PRO A 289 1.30 19.51 20.58
C PRO A 289 1.99 18.15 20.41
N CYS A 290 3.07 17.92 21.17
CA CYS A 290 3.78 16.65 21.15
C CYS A 290 2.81 15.52 21.53
N PRO A 291 2.62 14.49 20.68
CA PRO A 291 1.76 13.36 21.02
C PRO A 291 2.23 12.65 22.30
N ILE A 292 1.28 12.11 23.07
CA ILE A 292 1.61 11.25 24.21
C ILE A 292 2.25 9.96 23.66
N GLY A 293 3.36 9.53 24.26
CA GLY A 293 4.06 8.30 23.88
C GLY A 293 5.17 8.45 22.82
N VAL A 294 5.48 9.66 22.34
CA VAL A 294 6.61 9.88 21.41
C VAL A 294 7.92 9.30 21.93
N GLY A 295 8.22 9.50 23.22
CA GLY A 295 9.42 8.95 23.85
C GLY A 295 9.51 7.42 23.73
N GLU A 296 8.40 6.71 23.79
CA GLU A 296 8.38 5.25 23.64
C GLU A 296 8.70 4.83 22.20
N VAL A 297 8.22 5.57 21.20
CA VAL A 297 8.55 5.34 19.78
C VAL A 297 10.04 5.56 19.53
N LEU A 298 10.61 6.64 20.07
CA LEU A 298 12.03 6.94 19.91
C LEU A 298 12.91 5.89 20.61
N ASN A 299 12.52 5.45 21.81
CA ASN A 299 13.21 4.37 22.52
C ASN A 299 13.17 3.06 21.72
N ALA A 300 12.00 2.69 21.18
CA ALA A 300 11.88 1.51 20.32
C ALA A 300 12.75 1.64 19.05
N LEU A 301 12.84 2.84 18.46
CA LEU A 301 13.72 3.09 17.33
C LEU A 301 15.19 2.85 17.69
N HIS A 302 15.63 3.35 18.84
CA HIS A 302 17.00 3.14 19.30
C HIS A 302 17.31 1.65 19.54
N GLU A 303 16.37 0.92 20.14
CA GLU A 303 16.55 -0.48 20.48
C GLU A 303 16.55 -1.40 19.24
N PHE A 304 15.67 -1.15 18.28
CA PHE A 304 15.40 -2.10 17.19
C PHE A 304 15.92 -1.67 15.81
N ALA A 305 16.13 -0.38 15.55
CA ALA A 305 16.64 0.05 14.25
C ALA A 305 18.17 -0.09 14.19
N SER A 306 18.68 -0.70 13.11
CA SER A 306 20.12 -0.68 12.83
C SER A 306 20.59 0.75 12.51
N LEU A 307 21.88 1.02 12.70
CA LEU A 307 22.49 2.33 12.43
C LEU A 307 22.18 2.84 11.01
N GLU A 308 22.19 1.94 10.02
CA GLU A 308 21.91 2.25 8.61
C GLU A 308 20.43 2.61 8.38
N ARG A 309 19.49 2.03 9.15
CA ARG A 309 18.04 2.18 8.94
C ARG A 309 17.39 3.24 9.81
N TYR A 310 18.00 3.52 10.97
CA TYR A 310 17.51 4.51 11.92
C TYR A 310 17.06 5.81 11.25
N PRO A 311 17.83 6.42 10.31
CA PRO A 311 17.41 7.67 9.68
C PRO A 311 16.09 7.56 8.91
N ARG A 312 15.90 6.47 8.15
CA ARG A 312 14.68 6.27 7.36
C ARG A 312 13.48 6.01 8.25
N TRP A 313 13.63 5.16 9.26
CA TRP A 313 12.54 4.86 10.19
C TRP A 313 12.16 6.10 11.00
N ALA A 314 13.14 6.81 11.57
CA ALA A 314 12.90 8.03 12.32
C ALA A 314 12.17 9.09 11.48
N TYR A 315 12.62 9.34 10.24
CA TYR A 315 11.95 10.29 9.36
C TYR A 315 10.48 9.93 9.11
N THR A 316 10.21 8.67 8.72
CA THR A 316 8.85 8.25 8.37
C THR A 316 7.93 8.20 9.58
N LEU A 317 8.42 7.78 10.74
CA LEU A 317 7.62 7.69 11.96
C LEU A 317 7.35 9.07 12.57
N LEU A 318 8.30 10.01 12.50
CA LEU A 318 8.05 11.40 12.87
C LEU A 318 7.01 12.05 11.94
N ALA A 319 7.04 11.74 10.65
CA ALA A 319 6.02 12.21 9.71
C ALA A 319 4.64 11.64 10.07
N ALA A 320 4.56 10.36 10.41
CA ALA A 320 3.33 9.70 10.85
C ALA A 320 2.78 10.30 12.16
N LEU A 321 3.65 10.57 13.15
CA LEU A 321 3.27 11.23 14.41
C LEU A 321 2.72 12.63 14.17
N ARG A 322 3.37 13.41 13.30
CA ARG A 322 2.88 14.74 12.88
C ARG A 322 1.48 14.65 12.25
N ASP A 323 1.24 13.62 11.46
CA ASP A 323 -0.04 13.39 10.77
C ASP A 323 -1.11 12.79 11.71
N GLY A 324 -0.82 12.67 13.00
CA GLY A 324 -1.77 12.27 14.04
C GLY A 324 -1.91 10.75 14.23
N ILE A 325 -0.99 9.95 13.68
CA ILE A 325 -1.01 8.50 13.89
C ILE A 325 -0.58 8.18 15.33
N SER A 326 -1.28 7.24 15.96
CA SER A 326 -1.05 6.81 17.34
C SER A 326 0.41 6.39 17.58
N ALA A 327 1.06 6.99 18.58
CA ALA A 327 2.42 6.64 18.99
C ALA A 327 2.51 5.17 19.44
N HIS A 328 1.47 4.65 20.11
CA HIS A 328 1.40 3.26 20.53
C HIS A 328 1.46 2.30 19.33
N TYR A 329 0.67 2.57 18.29
CA TYR A 329 0.65 1.77 17.06
C TYR A 329 1.99 1.79 16.30
N LEU A 330 2.63 2.95 16.26
CA LEU A 330 3.95 3.11 15.63
C LEU A 330 5.05 2.40 16.41
N ARG A 331 5.06 2.54 17.74
CA ARG A 331 5.98 1.82 18.64
C ARG A 331 5.88 0.32 18.42
N ASP A 332 4.68 -0.22 18.43
CA ASP A 332 4.48 -1.67 18.23
C ASP A 332 4.88 -2.13 16.83
N GLY A 333 4.68 -1.29 15.81
CA GLY A 333 5.20 -1.52 14.47
C GLY A 333 6.72 -1.62 14.44
N VAL A 334 7.43 -0.75 15.17
CA VAL A 334 8.90 -0.77 15.30
C VAL A 334 9.38 -2.05 16.00
N HIS A 335 8.73 -2.46 17.08
CA HIS A 335 9.04 -3.73 17.75
C HIS A 335 8.89 -4.91 16.79
N LEU A 336 7.75 -5.01 16.09
CA LEU A 336 7.51 -6.10 15.14
C LEU A 336 8.51 -6.10 13.98
N ALA A 337 8.85 -4.93 13.45
CA ALA A 337 9.85 -4.83 12.40
C ALA A 337 11.23 -5.24 12.92
N GLY A 338 11.62 -4.80 14.12
CA GLY A 338 12.89 -5.18 14.74
C GLY A 338 13.05 -6.67 14.96
N GLU A 339 12.00 -7.35 15.41
CA GLU A 339 12.03 -8.78 15.71
C GLU A 339 11.87 -9.67 14.48
N PHE A 340 10.95 -9.31 13.57
CA PHE A 340 10.52 -10.22 12.48
C PHE A 340 10.91 -9.78 11.07
N ASP A 341 11.00 -8.48 10.78
CA ASP A 341 11.42 -7.96 9.46
C ASP A 341 12.31 -6.72 9.59
N PRO A 342 13.58 -6.89 9.99
CA PRO A 342 14.44 -5.75 10.20
C PRO A 342 14.57 -4.87 8.93
N ARG A 343 14.37 -5.47 7.74
CA ARG A 343 14.52 -4.83 6.41
C ARG A 343 13.31 -3.98 6.01
N TYR A 344 12.28 -3.94 6.84
CA TYR A 344 11.07 -3.21 6.55
C TYR A 344 11.30 -1.69 6.44
N ARG A 345 10.51 -1.00 5.61
CA ARG A 345 10.76 0.41 5.21
C ARG A 345 9.78 1.43 5.78
N PHE A 346 8.68 0.99 6.37
CA PHE A 346 7.57 1.85 6.84
C PHE A 346 7.00 2.78 5.76
N ASP A 347 6.88 2.36 4.50
CA ASP A 347 6.36 3.25 3.45
C ASP A 347 4.90 3.66 3.73
N SER A 348 4.69 4.92 4.14
CA SER A 348 3.40 5.56 4.42
C SER A 348 2.51 4.83 5.46
N PRO A 349 2.83 4.89 6.76
CA PRO A 349 1.97 4.35 7.82
C PRO A 349 0.56 4.94 7.74
N LYS A 350 -0.45 4.11 8.03
CA LYS A 350 -1.87 4.53 8.08
C LYS A 350 -2.37 4.44 9.54
N PRO A 351 -3.32 5.28 9.95
CA PRO A 351 -3.84 5.26 11.33
C PRO A 351 -4.53 3.92 11.64
N CYS A 352 -4.38 3.47 12.90
CA CYS A 352 -4.99 2.27 13.45
C CYS A 352 -5.17 2.47 14.96
N ASP A 353 -6.40 2.38 15.45
CA ASP A 353 -6.73 2.66 16.86
C ASP A 353 -6.89 1.37 17.69
N ASP A 354 -7.13 0.23 17.05
CA ASP A 354 -7.45 -1.06 17.65
C ASP A 354 -6.29 -2.06 17.61
N PHE A 355 -5.07 -1.60 17.31
CA PHE A 355 -3.93 -2.50 17.21
C PHE A 355 -3.48 -3.04 18.57
N SER A 356 -3.25 -4.36 18.64
CA SER A 356 -2.66 -5.02 19.80
C SER A 356 -1.48 -5.88 19.38
N ARG A 357 -0.27 -5.53 19.86
CA ARG A 357 0.95 -6.29 19.60
C ARG A 357 0.88 -7.69 20.18
N ASP A 358 0.39 -7.84 21.42
CA ASP A 358 0.30 -9.13 22.12
C ASP A 358 -0.53 -10.14 21.33
N VAL A 359 -1.64 -9.69 20.72
CA VAL A 359 -2.49 -10.54 19.86
C VAL A 359 -1.73 -10.96 18.61
N VAL A 360 -0.95 -10.06 18.00
CA VAL A 360 -0.16 -10.36 16.81
C VAL A 360 0.98 -11.33 17.12
N GLU A 361 1.71 -11.10 18.21
CA GLU A 361 2.77 -11.97 18.71
C GLU A 361 2.24 -13.37 19.02
N GLU A 362 1.07 -13.48 19.67
CA GLU A 362 0.44 -14.78 19.91
C GLU A 362 0.23 -15.56 18.61
N VAL A 363 -0.23 -14.91 17.54
CA VAL A 363 -0.41 -15.56 16.23
C VAL A 363 0.94 -15.94 15.60
N LEU A 364 1.92 -15.03 15.65
CA LEU A 364 3.23 -15.24 15.02
C LEU A 364 4.01 -16.38 15.67
N TYR A 365 3.99 -16.49 17.01
CA TYR A 365 4.67 -17.56 17.74
C TYR A 365 4.05 -18.96 17.51
N ARG A 366 2.88 -19.05 16.87
CA ARG A 366 2.24 -20.32 16.50
C ARG A 366 2.63 -20.80 15.10
N LEU A 367 3.27 -19.96 14.30
CA LEU A 367 3.79 -20.33 12.99
C LEU A 367 5.16 -21.02 13.14
N LEU A 368 5.36 -22.15 12.46
CA LEU A 368 6.67 -22.82 12.36
C LEU A 368 7.61 -22.05 11.40
N GLY A 369 8.93 -22.23 11.56
CA GLY A 369 9.95 -21.44 10.85
C GLY A 369 9.81 -21.36 9.32
N ASP A 370 9.39 -22.44 8.65
CA ASP A 370 9.16 -22.42 7.20
C ASP A 370 7.88 -21.67 6.80
N GLU A 371 6.93 -21.50 7.73
CA GLU A 371 5.66 -20.79 7.54
C GLU A 371 5.73 -19.32 7.98
N LEU A 372 6.70 -18.95 8.82
CA LEU A 372 6.96 -17.59 9.25
C LEU A 372 7.88 -16.90 8.24
N SER A 373 7.29 -16.30 7.20
CA SER A 373 8.04 -15.33 6.39
C SER A 373 8.33 -14.09 7.22
N GLU A 374 9.56 -13.57 7.16
CA GLU A 374 9.97 -12.29 7.76
C GLU A 374 8.90 -11.20 7.51
N ALA A 375 8.35 -11.14 6.28
CA ALA A 375 7.36 -10.13 5.90
C ALA A 375 5.95 -10.31 6.52
N LYS A 376 5.61 -11.45 7.14
CA LYS A 376 4.24 -11.72 7.64
C LYS A 376 3.84 -10.77 8.77
N ALA A 377 4.72 -10.54 9.75
CA ALA A 377 4.45 -9.63 10.87
C ALA A 377 4.07 -8.22 10.37
N MET A 378 4.85 -7.70 9.42
CA MET A 378 4.59 -6.38 8.86
C MET A 378 3.38 -6.36 7.91
N THR A 379 3.03 -7.50 7.31
CA THR A 379 1.78 -7.63 6.54
C THR A 379 0.56 -7.58 7.46
N ILE A 380 0.61 -8.20 8.64
CA ILE A 380 -0.43 -8.11 9.69
C ILE A 380 -0.55 -6.67 10.19
N TRP A 381 0.58 -6.02 10.51
CA TRP A 381 0.60 -4.62 10.96
C TRP A 381 -0.05 -3.68 9.94
N LYS A 382 0.27 -3.83 8.64
CA LYS A 382 -0.40 -3.09 7.55
C LYS A 382 -1.89 -3.45 7.41
N ALA A 383 -2.24 -4.72 7.54
CA ALA A 383 -3.62 -5.19 7.42
C ALA A 383 -4.52 -4.56 8.49
N ALA A 384 -4.01 -4.41 9.72
CA ALA A 384 -4.74 -3.77 10.81
C ALA A 384 -5.17 -2.33 10.48
N ALA A 385 -4.27 -1.51 9.92
CA ALA A 385 -4.61 -0.16 9.50
C ALA A 385 -5.56 -0.10 8.27
N LYS A 386 -5.59 -1.16 7.44
CA LYS A 386 -6.48 -1.22 6.26
C LYS A 386 -7.88 -1.75 6.59
N LEU A 387 -7.97 -2.65 7.55
CA LEU A 387 -9.16 -3.44 7.87
C LEU A 387 -9.60 -3.16 9.31
N ALA A 388 -10.51 -2.20 9.52
CA ALA A 388 -10.98 -1.86 10.86
C ALA A 388 -11.51 -3.09 11.64
N GLY A 389 -11.08 -3.27 12.90
CA GLY A 389 -11.41 -4.43 13.74
C GLY A 389 -10.63 -5.69 13.37
N PHE A 390 -9.46 -5.58 12.72
CA PHE A 390 -8.65 -6.75 12.34
C PHE A 390 -8.06 -7.45 13.56
N CYS A 391 -7.49 -6.67 14.49
CA CYS A 391 -6.96 -7.23 15.73
C CYS A 391 -8.07 -7.83 16.61
N ASP A 392 -9.30 -7.28 16.58
CA ASP A 392 -10.46 -7.91 17.24
C ASP A 392 -10.76 -9.30 16.66
N VAL A 393 -10.69 -9.44 15.34
CA VAL A 393 -10.89 -10.72 14.65
C VAL A 393 -9.80 -11.71 15.04
N LEU A 394 -8.54 -11.26 15.11
CA LEU A 394 -7.43 -12.12 15.58
C LEU A 394 -7.62 -12.52 17.05
N ALA A 395 -7.98 -11.59 17.92
CA ALA A 395 -8.16 -11.83 19.35
C ALA A 395 -9.32 -12.79 19.66
N ALA A 396 -10.34 -12.84 18.80
CA ALA A 396 -11.49 -13.72 19.00
C ALA A 396 -11.21 -15.21 18.73
N VAL A 397 -10.06 -15.53 18.13
CA VAL A 397 -9.71 -16.88 17.67
C VAL A 397 -8.88 -17.59 18.74
N GLU A 398 -9.26 -18.82 19.06
CA GLU A 398 -8.51 -19.65 20.01
C GLU A 398 -7.30 -20.31 19.34
N TRP A 399 -6.26 -19.52 19.01
CA TRP A 399 -5.08 -19.95 18.25
C TRP A 399 -4.35 -21.13 18.87
N ALA A 400 -4.40 -21.27 20.20
CA ALA A 400 -3.80 -22.38 20.93
C ALA A 400 -4.39 -23.75 20.56
N SER A 401 -5.61 -23.78 20.04
CA SER A 401 -6.29 -25.00 19.60
C SER A 401 -5.92 -25.45 18.19
N LEU A 402 -5.15 -24.63 17.46
CA LEU A 402 -4.87 -24.81 16.03
C LEU A 402 -3.49 -25.40 15.76
N THR A 403 -3.38 -26.20 14.69
CA THR A 403 -2.07 -26.61 14.16
C THR A 403 -1.41 -25.46 13.38
N SER A 404 -0.07 -25.46 13.25
CA SER A 404 0.65 -24.42 12.49
C SER A 404 0.08 -24.20 11.09
N LYS A 405 -0.22 -25.28 10.35
CA LYS A 405 -0.85 -25.18 9.02
C LYS A 405 -2.24 -24.52 9.05
N GLN A 406 -3.04 -24.81 10.07
CA GLN A 406 -4.34 -24.15 10.26
C GLN A 406 -4.17 -22.66 10.55
N VAL A 407 -3.21 -22.29 11.42
CA VAL A 407 -2.86 -20.90 11.70
C VAL A 407 -2.44 -20.19 10.42
N SER A 408 -1.48 -20.75 9.67
CA SER A 408 -0.95 -20.17 8.44
C SER A 408 -2.04 -19.98 7.38
N ALA A 409 -2.89 -21.00 7.18
CA ALA A 409 -3.96 -20.95 6.19
C ALA A 409 -5.06 -19.94 6.57
N TYR A 410 -5.45 -19.90 7.85
CA TYR A 410 -6.44 -18.94 8.32
C TYR A 410 -5.92 -17.51 8.26
N LEU A 411 -4.69 -17.29 8.70
CA LEU A 411 -4.02 -16.01 8.60
C LEU A 411 -3.93 -15.55 7.14
N GLN A 412 -3.55 -16.43 6.22
CA GLN A 412 -3.51 -16.10 4.79
C GLN A 412 -4.88 -15.70 4.25
N LEU A 413 -5.96 -16.38 4.67
CA LEU A 413 -7.33 -16.00 4.34
C LEU A 413 -7.64 -14.56 4.80
N LEU A 414 -7.31 -14.23 6.04
CA LEU A 414 -7.54 -12.90 6.60
C LEU A 414 -6.71 -11.83 5.87
N LEU A 415 -5.44 -12.12 5.60
CA LEU A 415 -4.51 -11.22 4.91
C LEU A 415 -4.91 -10.99 3.45
N ASN A 416 -5.56 -11.94 2.78
CA ASN A 416 -6.05 -11.76 1.42
C ASN A 416 -7.03 -10.58 1.31
N PHE A 417 -7.84 -10.28 2.34
CA PHE A 417 -8.71 -9.09 2.34
C PHE A 417 -7.92 -7.77 2.32
N SER A 418 -6.68 -7.78 2.82
CA SER A 418 -5.80 -6.60 2.83
C SER A 418 -4.96 -6.46 1.55
N TYR A 419 -4.69 -7.58 0.88
CA TYR A 419 -3.83 -7.64 -0.33
C TYR A 419 -4.49 -6.91 -1.51
N TYR A 420 -5.78 -7.11 -1.72
CA TYR A 420 -6.53 -6.47 -2.81
C TYR A 420 -6.95 -5.01 -2.50
N TYR A 421 -6.45 -4.45 -1.40
CA TYR A 421 -6.64 -3.04 -1.05
C TYR A 421 -5.62 -2.20 -1.83
N GLU A 422 -5.87 -2.04 -3.13
CA GLU A 422 -5.31 -0.99 -3.99
C GLU A 422 -6.34 0.15 -4.08
N ASP A 423 -5.87 1.41 -4.20
CA ASP A 423 -6.66 2.60 -3.82
C ASP A 423 -8.01 2.76 -4.56
N ASP A 424 -8.17 2.22 -5.77
CA ASP A 424 -9.42 2.30 -6.54
C ASP A 424 -10.53 1.33 -6.07
N GLU A 425 -10.19 0.26 -5.33
CA GLU A 425 -11.15 -0.75 -4.84
C GLU A 425 -11.27 -0.83 -3.31
N ALA A 426 -10.53 0.00 -2.58
CA ALA A 426 -10.48 0.05 -1.11
C ALA A 426 -11.86 0.01 -0.43
N ALA A 427 -12.80 0.82 -0.92
CA ALA A 427 -14.16 0.91 -0.36
C ALA A 427 -14.96 -0.39 -0.56
N ASN A 428 -14.72 -1.13 -1.64
CA ASN A 428 -15.36 -2.41 -1.90
C ASN A 428 -14.83 -3.46 -0.91
N TRP A 429 -13.51 -3.54 -0.74
CA TRP A 429 -12.89 -4.50 0.18
C TRP A 429 -13.25 -4.26 1.64
N GLN A 430 -13.41 -2.99 2.07
CA GLN A 430 -13.94 -2.73 3.41
C GLN A 430 -15.38 -3.23 3.60
N LYS A 431 -16.24 -3.16 2.57
CA LYS A 431 -17.60 -3.72 2.65
C LYS A 431 -17.53 -5.25 2.79
N LYS A 432 -16.69 -5.91 1.99
CA LYS A 432 -16.48 -7.36 2.06
C LYS A 432 -15.94 -7.80 3.42
N TRP A 433 -14.98 -7.06 3.96
CA TRP A 433 -14.45 -7.29 5.30
C TRP A 433 -15.53 -7.20 6.37
N ARG A 434 -16.39 -6.17 6.31
CA ARG A 434 -17.53 -6.05 7.25
C ARG A 434 -18.49 -7.22 7.14
N VAL A 435 -18.75 -7.73 5.93
CA VAL A 435 -19.57 -8.93 5.72
C VAL A 435 -18.87 -10.16 6.32
N PHE A 436 -17.58 -10.36 6.06
CA PHE A 436 -16.80 -11.45 6.62
C PHE A 436 -16.88 -11.47 8.16
N LYS A 437 -16.65 -10.33 8.83
CA LYS A 437 -16.73 -10.22 10.29
C LYS A 437 -18.07 -10.68 10.86
N LYS A 438 -19.19 -10.35 10.19
CA LYS A 438 -20.54 -10.81 10.62
C LYS A 438 -20.71 -12.33 10.57
N HIS A 439 -19.92 -13.01 9.74
CA HIS A 439 -19.97 -14.45 9.53
C HIS A 439 -18.70 -15.16 10.02
N GLN A 440 -17.82 -14.49 10.78
CA GLN A 440 -16.54 -15.07 11.22
C GLN A 440 -16.75 -16.40 11.94
N VAL A 441 -17.57 -16.43 12.99
CA VAL A 441 -17.78 -17.62 13.84
C VAL A 441 -18.19 -18.87 13.03
N PRO A 442 -19.21 -18.84 12.14
CA PRO A 442 -19.54 -20.01 11.35
C PRO A 442 -18.48 -20.37 10.30
N ILE A 443 -17.73 -19.40 9.75
CA ILE A 443 -16.64 -19.67 8.80
C ILE A 443 -15.49 -20.38 9.53
N GLU A 444 -15.08 -19.84 10.68
CA GLU A 444 -14.04 -20.39 11.54
C GLU A 444 -14.39 -21.82 11.96
N LYS A 445 -15.60 -22.05 12.49
CA LYS A 445 -16.09 -23.39 12.82
C LYS A 445 -15.99 -24.37 11.65
N CYS A 446 -16.18 -23.92 10.40
CA CYS A 446 -16.01 -24.77 9.23
C CYS A 446 -14.53 -25.13 9.03
N LEU A 447 -13.64 -24.14 9.01
CA LEU A 447 -12.20 -24.33 8.84
C LEU A 447 -11.62 -25.25 9.93
N LEU A 448 -11.98 -25.04 11.20
CA LEU A 448 -11.45 -25.81 12.33
C LEU A 448 -11.80 -27.29 12.29
N SER A 449 -12.88 -27.63 11.58
CA SER A 449 -13.33 -29.01 11.41
C SER A 449 -12.73 -29.71 10.19
N VAL A 450 -11.91 -29.02 9.39
CA VAL A 450 -11.23 -29.58 8.22
C VAL A 450 -9.94 -30.28 8.66
N CYS A 451 -9.71 -31.49 8.14
CA CYS A 451 -8.48 -32.23 8.36
C CYS A 451 -7.28 -31.45 7.79
N GLU A 452 -6.14 -31.46 8.50
CA GLU A 452 -4.93 -30.71 8.14
C GLU A 452 -4.52 -30.87 6.67
N SER A 453 -4.62 -32.08 6.12
CA SER A 453 -4.28 -32.37 4.71
C SER A 453 -5.16 -31.67 3.66
N TYR A 454 -6.27 -31.07 4.06
CA TYR A 454 -7.23 -30.36 3.18
C TYR A 454 -7.40 -28.88 3.51
N VAL A 455 -6.74 -28.37 4.56
CA VAL A 455 -6.92 -26.99 5.02
C VAL A 455 -6.57 -25.96 3.93
N GLU A 456 -5.46 -26.15 3.23
CA GLU A 456 -5.06 -25.27 2.11
C GLU A 456 -6.09 -25.30 0.97
N GLN A 457 -6.61 -26.49 0.66
CA GLN A 457 -7.64 -26.65 -0.35
C GLN A 457 -8.96 -25.98 0.04
N TRP A 458 -9.34 -26.04 1.32
CA TRP A 458 -10.50 -25.32 1.84
C TRP A 458 -10.33 -23.81 1.65
N VAL A 459 -9.15 -23.26 2.01
CA VAL A 459 -8.85 -21.83 1.86
C VAL A 459 -8.85 -21.43 0.39
N ASN A 460 -8.28 -22.25 -0.50
CA ASN A 460 -8.30 -22.01 -1.94
C ASN A 460 -9.76 -21.99 -2.46
N ASP A 461 -10.55 -23.04 -2.19
CA ASP A 461 -11.93 -23.14 -2.64
C ASP A 461 -12.78 -21.96 -2.10
N PHE A 462 -12.67 -21.63 -0.81
CA PHE A 462 -13.38 -20.52 -0.19
C PHE A 462 -13.01 -19.18 -0.86
N ASN A 463 -11.72 -18.88 -1.04
CA ASN A 463 -11.28 -17.66 -1.74
C ASN A 463 -11.80 -17.60 -3.19
N ARG A 464 -11.87 -18.73 -3.90
CA ARG A 464 -12.45 -18.80 -5.25
C ARG A 464 -13.96 -18.58 -5.25
N PHE A 465 -14.65 -18.82 -4.15
CA PHE A 465 -16.08 -18.55 -4.02
C PHE A 465 -16.36 -17.07 -3.83
N ILE A 466 -15.56 -16.37 -3.01
CA ILE A 466 -15.76 -14.96 -2.61
C ILE A 466 -14.94 -13.95 -3.44
N LYS A 467 -14.81 -14.17 -4.76
CA LYS A 467 -13.95 -13.40 -5.68
C LYS A 467 -14.06 -11.86 -5.55
N PRO A 468 -13.03 -11.11 -5.98
CA PRO A 468 -13.02 -9.63 -5.98
C PRO A 468 -14.20 -8.97 -6.71
N ASP A 469 -14.75 -9.59 -7.74
CA ASP A 469 -15.79 -9.03 -8.61
C ASP A 469 -17.24 -9.32 -8.15
N ILE A 470 -17.43 -10.04 -7.04
CA ILE A 470 -18.79 -10.35 -6.55
C ILE A 470 -19.51 -9.12 -5.99
N ASP A 471 -20.82 -9.01 -6.29
CA ASP A 471 -21.71 -8.03 -5.69
C ASP A 471 -21.79 -8.21 -4.16
N ASN A 472 -21.72 -7.10 -3.42
CA ASN A 472 -21.75 -7.10 -1.96
C ASN A 472 -23.07 -7.64 -1.37
N ALA A 473 -24.21 -7.48 -2.06
CA ALA A 473 -25.49 -8.03 -1.63
C ALA A 473 -25.46 -9.57 -1.70
N VAL A 474 -24.94 -10.11 -2.80
CA VAL A 474 -24.77 -11.57 -2.95
C VAL A 474 -23.78 -12.11 -1.93
N LEU A 475 -22.67 -11.40 -1.72
CA LEU A 475 -21.61 -11.84 -0.81
C LEU A 475 -22.15 -12.11 0.61
N ALA A 476 -23.03 -11.25 1.13
CA ALA A 476 -23.63 -11.43 2.44
C ALA A 476 -24.47 -12.72 2.52
N ASP A 477 -25.22 -13.02 1.47
CA ASP A 477 -26.08 -14.19 1.42
C ASP A 477 -25.29 -15.49 1.25
N ILE A 478 -24.13 -15.46 0.58
CA ILE A 478 -23.38 -16.67 0.24
C ILE A 478 -22.23 -17.00 1.20
N MET A 479 -21.82 -16.09 2.08
CA MET A 479 -20.60 -16.25 2.88
C MET A 479 -20.61 -17.55 3.71
N LYS A 480 -21.74 -17.83 4.36
CA LYS A 480 -21.96 -19.06 5.13
C LYS A 480 -21.99 -20.29 4.23
N ASP A 481 -22.73 -20.22 3.13
CA ASP A 481 -22.91 -21.33 2.18
C ASP A 481 -21.56 -21.71 1.53
N ALA A 482 -20.74 -20.70 1.21
CA ALA A 482 -19.39 -20.88 0.67
C ALA A 482 -18.48 -21.63 1.66
N ALA A 483 -18.50 -21.29 2.95
CA ALA A 483 -17.73 -22.00 3.97
C ALA A 483 -18.18 -23.46 4.14
N ILE A 484 -19.50 -23.70 4.09
CA ILE A 484 -20.09 -25.04 4.16
C ILE A 484 -19.68 -25.89 2.95
N LEU A 485 -19.80 -25.34 1.74
CA LEU A 485 -19.43 -26.04 0.52
C LEU A 485 -17.93 -26.33 0.47
N ALA A 486 -17.09 -25.34 0.81
CA ALA A 486 -15.65 -25.52 0.88
C ALA A 486 -15.29 -26.64 1.88
N LYS A 487 -15.93 -26.67 3.05
CA LYS A 487 -15.75 -27.74 4.06
C LYS A 487 -16.13 -29.10 3.48
N ARG A 488 -17.28 -29.18 2.82
CA ARG A 488 -17.77 -30.42 2.21
C ARG A 488 -16.79 -30.97 1.17
N LEU A 489 -16.13 -30.09 0.41
CA LEU A 489 -15.15 -30.44 -0.61
C LEU A 489 -13.75 -30.71 -0.03
N ALA A 490 -13.46 -30.24 1.18
CA ALA A 490 -12.17 -30.36 1.86
C ALA A 490 -12.07 -31.64 2.72
N GLN A 491 -12.44 -32.79 2.15
CA GLN A 491 -12.39 -34.10 2.81
C GLN A 491 -12.43 -35.24 1.78
N PRO A 492 -12.08 -36.48 2.16
CA PRO A 492 -12.31 -37.64 1.28
C PRO A 492 -13.80 -37.77 0.91
N PRO A 493 -14.14 -38.24 -0.31
CA PRO A 493 -13.26 -38.79 -1.36
C PRO A 493 -12.72 -37.74 -2.35
N TYR A 494 -12.83 -36.44 -2.04
CA TYR A 494 -12.34 -35.37 -2.91
C TYR A 494 -10.83 -35.23 -2.82
N ARG A 495 -10.20 -34.60 -3.81
CA ARG A 495 -8.73 -34.42 -3.82
C ARG A 495 -8.31 -33.28 -2.90
N SER A 496 -7.16 -33.37 -2.24
CA SER A 496 -6.58 -32.29 -1.44
C SER A 496 -5.88 -31.20 -2.28
N ASN A 497 -5.75 -31.39 -3.59
CA ASN A 497 -5.24 -30.38 -4.52
C ASN A 497 -6.04 -30.44 -5.83
N SER A 498 -6.89 -29.43 -6.06
CA SER A 498 -7.81 -29.33 -7.19
C SER A 498 -8.22 -27.88 -7.43
N ASP A 499 -8.47 -27.50 -8.68
CA ASP A 499 -8.96 -26.18 -9.06
C ASP A 499 -10.49 -26.11 -9.14
N ARG A 500 -11.19 -27.10 -8.57
CA ARG A 500 -12.65 -27.20 -8.53
C ARG A 500 -13.35 -25.94 -7.99
N GLY A 501 -12.69 -25.17 -7.11
CA GLY A 501 -13.21 -23.91 -6.59
C GLY A 501 -13.63 -22.92 -7.68
N LEU A 502 -12.99 -22.99 -8.86
CA LEU A 502 -13.38 -22.19 -10.02
C LEU A 502 -14.79 -22.55 -10.52
N ALA A 503 -15.09 -23.85 -10.65
CA ALA A 503 -16.37 -24.32 -11.18
C ALA A 503 -17.50 -24.22 -10.16
N PHE A 504 -17.27 -24.71 -8.92
CA PHE A 504 -18.27 -24.61 -7.84
C PHE A 504 -18.52 -23.16 -7.42
N GLY A 505 -17.55 -22.28 -7.61
CA GLY A 505 -17.71 -20.85 -7.39
C GLY A 505 -18.77 -20.21 -8.26
N GLU A 506 -19.06 -20.73 -9.45
CA GLU A 506 -20.15 -20.20 -10.27
C GLU A 506 -21.53 -20.60 -9.73
N PHE A 507 -21.65 -21.81 -9.16
CA PHE A 507 -22.90 -22.27 -8.55
C PHE A 507 -23.22 -21.54 -7.23
N ILE A 508 -22.22 -21.34 -6.38
CA ILE A 508 -22.45 -20.72 -5.07
C ILE A 508 -22.82 -19.24 -5.19
N ARG A 509 -22.43 -18.58 -6.28
CA ARG A 509 -22.73 -17.17 -6.56
C ARG A 509 -24.11 -16.93 -7.18
N LEU A 510 -24.95 -17.97 -7.32
CA LEU A 510 -26.34 -17.81 -7.75
C LEU A 510 -27.10 -16.89 -6.78
N HIS A 511 -27.90 -15.97 -7.29
CA HIS A 511 -28.75 -15.10 -6.46
C HIS A 511 -29.91 -15.85 -5.77
N ASP A 512 -30.41 -16.90 -6.42
CA ASP A 512 -31.52 -17.70 -5.93
C ASP A 512 -31.08 -18.63 -4.78
N ALA A 513 -31.59 -18.38 -3.58
CA ALA A 513 -31.28 -19.15 -2.38
C ALA A 513 -31.75 -20.61 -2.45
N VAL A 514 -32.86 -20.89 -3.13
CA VAL A 514 -33.38 -22.26 -3.30
C VAL A 514 -32.44 -23.05 -4.20
N LEU A 515 -31.99 -22.46 -5.31
CA LEU A 515 -31.02 -23.11 -6.19
C LEU A 515 -29.66 -23.32 -5.50
N ARG A 516 -29.18 -22.35 -4.72
CA ARG A 516 -27.97 -22.52 -3.90
C ARG A 516 -28.10 -23.66 -2.90
N GLN A 517 -29.22 -23.74 -2.18
CA GLN A 517 -29.47 -24.81 -1.24
C GLN A 517 -29.46 -26.18 -1.95
N ARG A 518 -30.08 -26.28 -3.14
CA ARG A 518 -30.01 -27.49 -3.97
C ARG A 518 -28.58 -27.84 -4.39
N VAL A 519 -27.72 -26.86 -4.66
CA VAL A 519 -26.29 -27.10 -4.92
C VAL A 519 -25.62 -27.71 -3.68
N LEU A 520 -25.86 -27.16 -2.50
CA LEU A 520 -25.33 -27.69 -1.23
C LEU A 520 -25.80 -29.12 -0.93
N GLU A 521 -27.00 -29.47 -1.37
CA GLU A 521 -27.63 -30.79 -1.19
C GLU A 521 -27.31 -31.80 -2.30
N THR A 522 -26.60 -31.38 -3.35
CA THR A 522 -26.23 -32.25 -4.49
C THR A 522 -25.60 -33.55 -4.00
N PRO A 523 -25.96 -34.74 -4.51
CA PRO A 523 -25.35 -36.00 -4.08
C PRO A 523 -23.82 -36.04 -4.24
N ASP A 524 -23.09 -36.63 -3.28
CA ASP A 524 -21.61 -36.71 -3.30
C ASP A 524 -21.06 -37.36 -4.57
N VAL A 525 -21.75 -38.37 -5.10
CA VAL A 525 -21.36 -39.02 -6.37
C VAL A 525 -21.30 -38.00 -7.49
N SER A 526 -22.25 -37.06 -7.54
CA SER A 526 -22.32 -36.06 -8.60
C SER A 526 -21.28 -34.95 -8.42
N VAL A 527 -21.09 -34.49 -7.18
CA VAL A 527 -20.01 -33.54 -6.82
C VAL A 527 -18.64 -34.12 -7.19
N LYS A 528 -18.39 -35.39 -6.86
CA LYS A 528 -17.15 -36.10 -7.20
C LYS A 528 -16.90 -36.15 -8.70
N ARG A 529 -17.93 -36.36 -9.52
CA ARG A 529 -17.77 -36.35 -11.00
C ARG A 529 -17.34 -34.99 -11.53
N LEU A 530 -17.83 -33.89 -10.94
CA LEU A 530 -17.41 -32.55 -11.34
C LEU A 530 -15.98 -32.24 -10.84
N ASP A 531 -15.63 -32.64 -9.62
CA ASP A 531 -14.24 -32.54 -9.11
C ASP A 531 -13.25 -33.32 -10.00
N GLU A 532 -13.59 -34.55 -10.39
CA GLU A 532 -12.79 -35.36 -11.33
C GLU A 532 -12.52 -34.62 -12.66
N ALA A 533 -13.51 -33.87 -13.16
CA ALA A 533 -13.39 -33.07 -14.37
C ALA A 533 -12.56 -31.78 -14.17
N CYS A 534 -12.42 -31.31 -12.93
CA CYS A 534 -11.64 -30.11 -12.56
C CYS A 534 -10.20 -30.45 -12.12
N ARG A 535 -9.71 -31.67 -12.40
CA ARG A 535 -8.36 -32.12 -12.02
C ARG A 535 -7.24 -31.20 -12.51
N ARG A 536 -7.43 -30.54 -13.65
CA ARG A 536 -6.44 -29.63 -14.26
C ARG A 536 -6.99 -28.22 -14.20
N GLU A 537 -6.15 -27.26 -13.81
CA GLU A 537 -6.54 -25.84 -13.72
C GLU A 537 -7.21 -25.34 -15.01
N ASN A 538 -6.62 -25.64 -16.17
CA ASN A 538 -7.16 -25.27 -17.48
C ASN A 538 -8.59 -25.82 -17.69
N ASP A 539 -8.84 -27.07 -17.29
CA ASP A 539 -10.15 -27.68 -17.44
C ASP A 539 -11.16 -27.03 -16.49
N ALA A 540 -10.77 -26.79 -15.24
CA ALA A 540 -11.60 -26.09 -14.26
C ALA A 540 -11.98 -24.67 -14.71
N LYS A 541 -11.04 -23.93 -15.32
CA LYS A 541 -11.30 -22.61 -15.93
C LYS A 541 -12.33 -22.68 -17.06
N LEU A 542 -12.13 -23.59 -18.02
CA LEU A 542 -13.05 -23.76 -19.14
C LEU A 542 -14.45 -24.17 -18.66
N ILE A 543 -14.52 -25.12 -17.71
CA ILE A 543 -15.77 -25.55 -17.09
C ILE A 543 -16.46 -24.36 -16.40
N ALA A 544 -15.73 -23.56 -15.63
CA ALA A 544 -16.27 -22.38 -14.95
C ALA A 544 -16.83 -21.34 -15.93
N TRP A 545 -16.11 -21.00 -17.00
CA TRP A 545 -16.58 -20.04 -18.00
C TRP A 545 -17.81 -20.52 -18.77
N GLY A 546 -17.84 -21.81 -19.12
CA GLY A 546 -19.03 -22.43 -19.70
C GLY A 546 -20.21 -22.46 -18.73
N LEU A 547 -19.97 -22.80 -17.47
CA LEU A 547 -21.00 -22.80 -16.42
C LEU A 547 -21.60 -21.41 -16.24
N LYS A 548 -20.77 -20.37 -16.15
CA LYS A 548 -21.22 -18.98 -16.05
C LYS A 548 -22.21 -18.63 -17.17
N SER A 549 -21.89 -19.03 -18.41
CA SER A 549 -22.75 -18.80 -19.57
C SER A 549 -24.12 -19.47 -19.45
N ILE A 550 -24.18 -20.70 -18.93
CA ILE A 550 -25.45 -21.42 -18.72
C ILE A 550 -26.22 -20.83 -17.54
N LEU A 551 -25.55 -20.58 -16.41
CA LEU A 551 -26.17 -20.10 -15.18
C LEU A 551 -26.85 -18.74 -15.34
N GLU A 552 -26.30 -17.84 -16.16
CA GLU A 552 -26.90 -16.53 -16.44
C GLU A 552 -28.25 -16.59 -17.18
N LYS A 553 -28.55 -17.69 -17.88
CA LYS A 553 -29.77 -17.84 -18.69
C LYS A 553 -30.70 -18.95 -18.21
N HIS A 554 -30.13 -20.04 -17.69
CA HIS A 554 -30.84 -21.26 -17.31
C HIS A 554 -30.23 -21.90 -16.06
N ALA A 555 -30.18 -21.15 -14.95
CA ALA A 555 -29.63 -21.62 -13.67
C ALA A 555 -30.23 -22.95 -13.21
N THR A 556 -31.55 -23.11 -13.29
CA THR A 556 -32.26 -24.34 -12.90
C THR A 556 -31.75 -25.56 -13.66
N ILE A 557 -31.59 -25.44 -14.98
CA ILE A 557 -31.07 -26.54 -15.82
C ILE A 557 -29.65 -26.89 -15.41
N ALA A 558 -28.78 -25.91 -15.16
CA ALA A 558 -27.40 -26.18 -14.74
C ALA A 558 -27.35 -26.93 -13.40
N VAL A 559 -28.19 -26.54 -12.43
CA VAL A 559 -28.27 -27.20 -11.11
C VAL A 559 -28.86 -28.61 -11.22
N ASP A 560 -29.92 -28.79 -12.01
CA ASP A 560 -30.50 -30.12 -12.26
C ASP A 560 -29.51 -31.05 -12.98
N CYS A 561 -28.77 -30.51 -13.95
CA CYS A 561 -27.71 -31.25 -14.63
C CYS A 561 -26.53 -31.58 -13.71
N LEU A 562 -26.22 -30.73 -12.72
CA LEU A 562 -25.24 -31.05 -11.69
C LEU A 562 -25.69 -32.28 -10.89
N TRP A 563 -26.97 -32.36 -10.53
CA TRP A 563 -27.53 -33.50 -9.81
C TRP A 563 -27.52 -34.78 -10.63
N HIS A 564 -28.06 -34.73 -11.85
CA HIS A 564 -28.42 -35.92 -12.61
C HIS A 564 -27.44 -36.28 -13.73
N SER A 565 -26.66 -35.32 -14.23
CA SER A 565 -25.78 -35.52 -15.40
C SER A 565 -24.45 -34.75 -15.34
N PRO A 566 -23.70 -34.81 -14.21
CA PRO A 566 -22.53 -33.94 -13.97
C PRO A 566 -21.40 -34.13 -14.98
N LYS A 567 -21.18 -35.37 -15.48
CA LYS A 567 -20.16 -35.63 -16.52
C LYS A 567 -20.50 -34.93 -17.83
N LYS A 568 -21.77 -35.01 -18.25
CA LYS A 568 -22.24 -34.37 -19.47
C LYS A 568 -22.20 -32.85 -19.33
N LEU A 569 -22.58 -32.34 -18.15
CA LEU A 569 -22.48 -30.92 -17.83
C LEU A 569 -21.05 -30.43 -17.99
N ALA A 570 -20.08 -31.06 -17.31
CA ALA A 570 -18.67 -30.69 -17.38
C ALA A 570 -18.11 -30.71 -18.81
N LYS A 571 -18.48 -31.73 -19.61
CA LYS A 571 -18.07 -31.82 -21.03
C LYS A 571 -18.62 -30.65 -21.85
N THR A 572 -19.91 -30.35 -21.68
CA THR A 572 -20.63 -29.30 -22.43
C THR A 572 -20.10 -27.91 -22.05
N THR A 573 -19.92 -27.65 -20.76
CA THR A 573 -19.39 -26.37 -20.28
C THR A 573 -17.93 -26.19 -20.66
N LYS A 574 -17.10 -27.23 -20.62
CA LYS A 574 -15.72 -27.15 -21.14
C LYS A 574 -15.66 -26.78 -22.62
N LEU A 575 -16.58 -27.27 -23.45
CA LEU A 575 -16.67 -26.86 -24.86
C LEU A 575 -17.03 -25.37 -24.98
N LEU A 576 -18.08 -24.93 -24.28
CA LEU A 576 -18.50 -23.52 -24.28
C LEU A 576 -17.40 -22.59 -23.77
N GLY A 577 -16.70 -22.98 -22.70
CA GLY A 577 -15.62 -22.18 -22.12
C GLY A 577 -14.44 -21.91 -23.04
N SER A 578 -14.28 -22.68 -24.13
CA SER A 578 -13.25 -22.41 -25.14
C SER A 578 -13.63 -21.28 -26.12
N MET A 579 -14.82 -20.70 -25.98
CA MET A 579 -15.36 -19.67 -26.87
C MET A 579 -15.34 -18.29 -26.22
N SER A 580 -15.45 -17.23 -27.03
CA SER A 580 -15.60 -15.89 -26.49
C SER A 580 -16.96 -15.71 -25.81
N TRP A 581 -17.01 -14.77 -24.87
CA TRP A 581 -18.22 -14.48 -24.11
C TRP A 581 -19.40 -14.09 -25.02
N GLU A 582 -19.14 -13.30 -26.07
CA GLU A 582 -20.14 -12.89 -27.04
C GLU A 582 -20.70 -14.09 -27.80
N LEU A 583 -19.83 -15.03 -28.17
CA LEU A 583 -20.22 -16.24 -28.88
C LEU A 583 -21.03 -17.18 -28.00
N CYS A 584 -20.62 -17.35 -26.74
CA CYS A 584 -21.39 -18.09 -25.74
C CYS A 584 -22.79 -17.49 -25.57
N ARG A 585 -22.91 -16.16 -25.49
CA ARG A 585 -24.20 -15.49 -25.38
C ARG A 585 -25.10 -15.75 -26.59
N ASP A 586 -24.54 -15.78 -27.79
CA ASP A 586 -25.31 -16.08 -29.01
C ASP A 586 -25.75 -17.55 -29.05
N ILE A 587 -24.87 -18.49 -28.67
CA ILE A 587 -25.21 -19.91 -28.53
C ILE A 587 -26.33 -20.11 -27.50
N MET A 588 -26.22 -19.47 -26.33
CA MET A 588 -27.22 -19.57 -25.28
C MET A 588 -28.54 -18.93 -25.69
N ARG A 589 -28.51 -17.86 -26.50
CA ARG A 589 -29.72 -17.27 -27.09
C ARG A 589 -30.39 -18.27 -28.02
N GLU A 590 -29.65 -18.92 -28.92
CA GLU A 590 -30.21 -19.94 -29.81
C GLU A 590 -30.79 -21.12 -29.02
N PHE A 591 -30.06 -21.62 -28.03
CA PHE A 591 -30.49 -22.71 -27.17
C PHE A 591 -31.78 -22.39 -26.40
N ALA A 592 -31.93 -21.16 -25.89
CA ALA A 592 -33.11 -20.72 -25.17
C ALA A 592 -34.39 -20.74 -26.03
N HIS A 593 -34.27 -20.58 -27.34
CA HIS A 593 -35.40 -20.63 -28.30
C HIS A 593 -35.59 -22.03 -28.90
N HIS A 594 -34.74 -22.99 -28.57
CA HIS A 594 -34.83 -24.33 -29.11
C HIS A 594 -36.02 -25.09 -28.52
N SER A 595 -36.72 -25.88 -29.32
CA SER A 595 -37.92 -26.62 -28.92
C SER A 595 -37.70 -27.51 -27.69
N ILE A 596 -36.51 -28.12 -27.57
CA ILE A 596 -36.11 -28.92 -26.39
C ILE A 596 -36.19 -28.15 -25.07
N ILE A 597 -36.08 -26.81 -25.09
CA ILE A 597 -36.12 -25.94 -23.92
C ILE A 597 -37.51 -25.35 -23.71
N THR A 598 -38.18 -24.92 -24.78
CA THR A 598 -39.47 -24.24 -24.69
C THR A 598 -40.66 -25.18 -24.45
N THR A 599 -40.50 -26.47 -24.72
CA THR A 599 -41.57 -27.47 -24.57
C THR A 599 -41.64 -28.03 -23.15
N ASP A 600 -42.85 -28.08 -22.59
CA ASP A 600 -43.17 -28.80 -21.35
C ASP A 600 -43.47 -30.28 -21.64
N PHE A 601 -42.45 -31.12 -21.57
CA PHE A 601 -42.54 -32.55 -21.90
C PHE A 601 -43.43 -33.36 -20.94
N ASP A 602 -43.64 -32.89 -19.70
CA ASP A 602 -44.45 -33.63 -18.73
C ASP A 602 -45.94 -33.59 -19.11
N SER A 603 -46.36 -32.51 -19.77
CA SER A 603 -47.72 -32.32 -20.27
C SER A 603 -48.03 -33.10 -21.57
N LEU A 604 -47.01 -33.58 -22.28
CA LEU A 604 -47.16 -34.22 -23.59
C LEU A 604 -47.46 -35.72 -23.51
N SER A 605 -48.25 -36.20 -24.47
CA SER A 605 -48.43 -37.62 -24.75
C SER A 605 -47.16 -38.25 -25.36
N LEU A 606 -47.00 -39.57 -25.25
CA LEU A 606 -45.80 -40.25 -25.77
C LEU A 606 -45.58 -40.03 -27.29
N PRO A 607 -46.60 -40.03 -28.17
CA PRO A 607 -46.43 -39.66 -29.57
C PRO A 607 -45.90 -38.23 -29.75
N GLU A 608 -46.43 -37.25 -29.00
CA GLU A 608 -45.97 -35.86 -29.08
C GLU A 608 -44.53 -35.68 -28.58
N VAL A 609 -44.15 -36.42 -27.52
CA VAL A 609 -42.76 -36.48 -27.04
C VAL A 609 -41.84 -37.06 -28.12
N TYR A 610 -42.26 -38.14 -28.78
CA TYR A 610 -41.50 -38.78 -29.86
C TYR A 610 -41.24 -37.81 -31.01
N GLU A 611 -42.29 -37.19 -31.55
CA GLU A 611 -42.20 -36.23 -32.66
C GLU A 611 -41.34 -35.02 -32.30
N THR A 612 -41.54 -34.46 -31.09
CA THR A 612 -40.78 -33.30 -30.63
C THR A 612 -39.29 -33.64 -30.52
N LEU A 613 -38.93 -34.79 -29.93
CA LEU A 613 -37.53 -35.19 -29.80
C LEU A 613 -36.89 -35.55 -31.13
N GLN A 614 -37.63 -36.19 -32.04
CA GLN A 614 -37.14 -36.51 -33.37
C GLN A 614 -36.85 -35.25 -34.18
N ALA A 615 -37.68 -34.21 -34.07
CA ALA A 615 -37.46 -32.92 -34.71
C ALA A 615 -36.34 -32.10 -34.03
N ALA A 616 -36.23 -32.18 -32.70
CA ALA A 616 -35.29 -31.42 -31.88
C ALA A 616 -33.85 -31.97 -31.92
N THR A 617 -33.66 -33.25 -32.25
CA THR A 617 -32.35 -33.91 -32.13
C THR A 617 -31.86 -34.38 -33.49
N ARG A 618 -30.66 -33.95 -33.91
CA ARG A 618 -30.12 -34.26 -35.24
C ARG A 618 -29.07 -35.37 -35.20
N ARG A 619 -28.09 -35.26 -34.31
CA ARG A 619 -26.94 -36.19 -34.26
C ARG A 619 -27.08 -37.26 -33.18
N CYS A 620 -27.74 -36.92 -32.07
CA CYS A 620 -28.09 -37.86 -31.03
C CYS A 620 -29.55 -38.27 -31.17
N ASN A 621 -29.87 -39.56 -31.02
CA ASN A 621 -31.26 -39.99 -30.91
C ASN A 621 -31.50 -40.48 -29.47
N PRO A 622 -32.21 -39.70 -28.62
CA PRO A 622 -32.51 -40.10 -27.26
C PRO A 622 -33.59 -41.19 -27.20
N ILE A 623 -34.25 -41.47 -28.32
CA ILE A 623 -35.38 -42.39 -28.43
C ILE A 623 -34.85 -43.83 -28.59
N PRO A 624 -35.20 -44.75 -27.67
CA PRO A 624 -34.83 -46.16 -27.77
C PRO A 624 -35.23 -46.76 -29.11
N LYS A 625 -34.37 -47.60 -29.70
CA LYS A 625 -34.67 -48.27 -30.98
C LYS A 625 -36.01 -49.01 -30.94
N THR A 626 -36.31 -49.71 -29.85
CA THR A 626 -37.57 -50.44 -29.69
C THR A 626 -38.82 -49.56 -29.75
N LEU A 627 -38.73 -48.31 -29.28
CA LEU A 627 -39.83 -47.35 -29.37
C LEU A 627 -39.94 -46.77 -30.79
N ARG A 628 -38.81 -46.56 -31.48
CA ARG A 628 -38.82 -46.20 -32.90
C ARG A 628 -39.46 -47.29 -33.76
N ASP A 629 -39.04 -48.53 -33.58
CA ASP A 629 -39.61 -49.69 -34.27
C ASP A 629 -41.14 -49.77 -34.04
N TYR A 630 -41.62 -49.40 -32.85
CA TYR A 630 -43.06 -49.32 -32.54
C TYR A 630 -43.78 -48.23 -33.34
N PHE A 631 -43.28 -47.00 -33.33
CA PHE A 631 -43.88 -45.90 -34.11
C PHE A 631 -43.76 -46.10 -35.63
N GLU A 632 -42.75 -46.84 -36.08
CA GLU A 632 -42.57 -47.27 -37.47
C GLU A 632 -43.45 -48.49 -37.84
N GLY A 633 -44.21 -49.05 -36.89
CA GLY A 633 -45.13 -50.17 -37.10
C GLY A 633 -44.44 -51.55 -37.25
N THR A 634 -43.14 -51.63 -37.00
CA THR A 634 -42.35 -52.87 -37.14
C THR A 634 -42.34 -53.72 -35.87
N ARG A 635 -42.84 -53.18 -34.74
CA ARG A 635 -42.93 -53.87 -33.46
C ARG A 635 -44.17 -53.46 -32.68
N THR A 636 -44.78 -54.40 -31.95
CA THR A 636 -45.85 -54.09 -30.99
C THR A 636 -45.30 -54.01 -29.57
N LEU A 637 -45.71 -53.00 -28.81
CA LEU A 637 -45.37 -52.83 -27.39
C LEU A 637 -46.66 -52.74 -26.56
N SER A 638 -46.62 -53.24 -25.32
CA SER A 638 -47.72 -53.07 -24.37
C SER A 638 -47.74 -51.68 -23.75
N GLU A 639 -48.88 -51.24 -23.20
CA GLU A 639 -48.98 -49.93 -22.53
C GLU A 639 -47.94 -49.75 -21.40
N ALA A 640 -47.69 -50.80 -20.61
CA ALA A 640 -46.67 -50.78 -19.56
C ALA A 640 -45.25 -50.57 -20.13
N GLN A 641 -44.96 -51.11 -21.32
CA GLN A 641 -43.68 -50.89 -22.00
C GLN A 641 -43.58 -49.47 -22.56
N LEU A 642 -44.68 -48.93 -23.11
CA LEU A 642 -44.75 -47.55 -23.59
C LEU A 642 -44.53 -46.56 -22.46
N GLU A 643 -45.20 -46.72 -21.32
CA GLU A 643 -45.02 -45.84 -20.16
C GLU A 643 -43.61 -45.93 -19.57
N ARG A 644 -43.02 -47.14 -19.54
CA ARG A 644 -41.61 -47.31 -19.15
C ARG A 644 -40.67 -46.56 -20.10
N HIS A 645 -40.94 -46.58 -21.40
CA HIS A 645 -40.15 -45.84 -22.38
C HIS A 645 -40.33 -44.33 -22.23
N ARG A 646 -41.57 -43.85 -22.01
CA ARG A 646 -41.86 -42.44 -21.69
C ARG A 646 -41.03 -41.98 -20.50
N LYS A 647 -41.12 -42.70 -19.38
CA LYS A 647 -40.34 -42.42 -18.18
C LYS A 647 -38.84 -42.40 -18.45
N THR A 648 -38.31 -43.39 -19.16
CA THR A 648 -36.88 -43.45 -19.50
C THR A 648 -36.40 -42.25 -20.33
N ILE A 649 -37.25 -41.76 -21.24
CA ILE A 649 -36.96 -40.57 -22.05
C ILE A 649 -36.94 -39.33 -21.17
N LEU A 650 -37.95 -39.14 -20.32
CA LEU A 650 -38.04 -38.00 -19.40
C LEU A 650 -36.87 -38.00 -18.40
N ASP A 651 -36.50 -39.17 -17.87
CA ASP A 651 -35.33 -39.36 -16.99
C ASP A 651 -34.01 -38.93 -17.67
N ARG A 652 -33.95 -38.98 -19.02
CA ARG A 652 -32.78 -38.59 -19.84
C ARG A 652 -32.92 -37.22 -20.51
N LEU A 653 -33.99 -36.50 -20.23
CA LEU A 653 -34.29 -35.24 -20.92
C LEU A 653 -33.21 -34.17 -20.63
N LEU A 654 -32.70 -34.10 -19.40
CA LEU A 654 -31.62 -33.17 -19.04
C LEU A 654 -30.32 -33.44 -19.81
N GLU A 655 -29.94 -34.71 -19.95
CA GLU A 655 -28.77 -35.10 -20.74
C GLU A 655 -28.97 -34.76 -22.23
N THR A 656 -30.19 -34.95 -22.73
CA THR A 656 -30.59 -34.59 -24.11
C THR A 656 -30.53 -33.08 -24.33
N LYS A 657 -31.00 -32.26 -23.38
CA LYS A 657 -30.89 -30.80 -23.41
C LYS A 657 -29.42 -30.36 -23.52
N LEU A 658 -28.52 -30.92 -22.71
CA LEU A 658 -27.09 -30.63 -22.80
C LEU A 658 -26.47 -31.11 -24.13
N GLN A 659 -26.94 -32.22 -24.67
CA GLN A 659 -26.49 -32.71 -25.98
C GLN A 659 -26.90 -31.75 -27.10
N VAL A 660 -28.12 -31.21 -27.10
CA VAL A 660 -28.55 -30.19 -28.06
C VAL A 660 -27.69 -28.92 -27.93
N LEU A 661 -27.40 -28.48 -26.70
CA LEU A 661 -26.49 -27.35 -26.47
C LEU A 661 -25.09 -27.62 -27.02
N GLU A 662 -24.55 -28.84 -26.82
CA GLU A 662 -23.28 -29.26 -27.40
C GLU A 662 -23.33 -29.22 -28.94
N GLU A 663 -24.43 -29.66 -29.56
CA GLU A 663 -24.63 -29.63 -31.02
C GLU A 663 -24.67 -28.20 -31.57
N ILE A 664 -25.39 -27.28 -30.93
CA ILE A 664 -25.41 -25.86 -31.33
C ILE A 664 -24.00 -25.26 -31.20
N ALA A 665 -23.33 -25.50 -30.07
CA ALA A 665 -21.97 -25.03 -29.84
C ALA A 665 -20.99 -25.59 -30.89
N GLU A 666 -21.09 -26.88 -31.23
CA GLU A 666 -20.28 -27.48 -32.29
C GLU A 666 -20.57 -26.86 -33.66
N GLN A 667 -21.83 -26.65 -34.03
CA GLN A 667 -22.17 -25.99 -35.31
C GLN A 667 -21.51 -24.61 -35.41
N VAL A 668 -21.54 -23.84 -34.33
CA VAL A 668 -20.88 -22.53 -34.24
C VAL A 668 -19.35 -22.66 -34.30
N LEU A 669 -18.77 -23.66 -33.63
CA LEU A 669 -17.34 -23.93 -33.65
C LEU A 669 -16.84 -24.18 -35.09
N TRP A 670 -17.54 -25.06 -35.82
CA TRP A 670 -17.23 -25.48 -37.19
C TRP A 670 -17.53 -24.44 -38.27
N ARG A 671 -18.23 -23.34 -37.94
CA ARG A 671 -18.62 -22.32 -38.91
C ARG A 671 -17.43 -21.74 -39.67
N GLY A 672 -17.41 -21.95 -40.99
CA GLY A 672 -16.33 -21.57 -41.92
C GLY A 672 -15.19 -22.59 -42.05
N PHE A 673 -15.37 -23.79 -41.50
CA PHE A 673 -14.44 -24.93 -41.52
C PHE A 673 -15.19 -26.27 -41.61
N GLU A 674 -16.38 -26.29 -42.22
CA GLU A 674 -17.31 -27.42 -42.22
C GLU A 674 -16.70 -28.69 -42.84
N THR A 675 -15.81 -28.53 -43.83
CA THR A 675 -15.13 -29.65 -44.51
C THR A 675 -14.10 -30.36 -43.63
N ALA A 676 -13.66 -29.74 -42.53
CA ALA A 676 -12.64 -30.29 -41.64
C ALA A 676 -13.20 -31.23 -40.55
N SER A 677 -14.52 -31.43 -40.49
CA SER A 677 -15.19 -32.21 -39.43
C SER A 677 -14.71 -33.67 -39.33
N ASN A 678 -14.18 -34.22 -40.42
CA ASN A 678 -13.73 -35.61 -40.51
C ASN A 678 -12.24 -35.78 -40.14
N LEU A 679 -11.50 -34.68 -39.96
CA LEU A 679 -10.09 -34.75 -39.62
C LEU A 679 -9.94 -34.97 -38.10
N PRO A 680 -9.12 -35.96 -37.69
CA PRO A 680 -8.69 -36.06 -36.30
C PRO A 680 -8.10 -34.71 -35.84
N ASP A 681 -8.39 -34.32 -34.60
CA ASP A 681 -7.81 -33.15 -33.93
C ASP A 681 -8.19 -31.76 -34.47
N ALA A 682 -8.91 -31.68 -35.59
CA ALA A 682 -9.41 -30.40 -36.10
C ALA A 682 -10.29 -29.66 -35.08
N LYS A 683 -11.08 -30.41 -34.28
CA LYS A 683 -11.88 -29.83 -33.18
C LYS A 683 -11.01 -29.09 -32.17
N HIS A 684 -9.88 -29.67 -31.75
CA HIS A 684 -8.96 -29.04 -30.79
C HIS A 684 -8.35 -27.75 -31.34
N ALA A 685 -7.91 -27.78 -32.61
CA ALA A 685 -7.37 -26.61 -33.29
C ALA A 685 -8.40 -25.48 -33.41
N LEU A 686 -9.66 -25.80 -33.69
CA LEU A 686 -10.73 -24.82 -33.73
C LEU A 686 -11.06 -24.26 -32.33
N GLN A 687 -11.02 -25.08 -31.28
CA GLN A 687 -11.19 -24.59 -29.91
C GLN A 687 -10.09 -23.60 -29.52
N LEU A 688 -8.83 -23.91 -29.85
CA LEU A 688 -7.72 -22.96 -29.70
C LEU A 688 -7.99 -21.67 -30.47
N LEU A 689 -8.42 -21.77 -31.73
CA LEU A 689 -8.73 -20.59 -32.53
C LEU A 689 -9.78 -19.71 -31.84
N ARG A 690 -10.86 -20.29 -31.29
CA ARG A 690 -11.91 -19.54 -30.60
C ARG A 690 -11.41 -18.91 -29.29
N ASP A 691 -10.59 -19.62 -28.52
CA ASP A 691 -9.96 -19.08 -27.31
C ASP A 691 -9.02 -17.89 -27.65
N LEU A 692 -8.34 -17.93 -28.80
CA LEU A 692 -7.55 -16.76 -29.26
C LEU A 692 -8.40 -15.54 -29.61
N PHE A 693 -9.62 -15.76 -30.12
CA PHE A 693 -10.54 -14.65 -30.40
C PHE A 693 -11.05 -14.01 -29.11
N SER A 694 -11.33 -14.80 -28.07
CA SER A 694 -11.85 -14.29 -26.80
C SER A 694 -10.86 -13.36 -26.09
N ARG A 695 -9.56 -13.66 -26.14
CA ARG A 695 -8.50 -12.91 -25.46
C ARG A 695 -7.77 -11.90 -26.35
N GLN A 696 -8.25 -11.70 -27.57
CA GLN A 696 -7.75 -10.74 -28.54
C GLN A 696 -6.26 -10.87 -28.94
N TYR A 697 -5.65 -12.05 -28.83
CA TYR A 697 -4.25 -12.25 -29.20
C TYR A 697 -3.96 -11.93 -30.68
N SER A 698 -2.71 -11.52 -30.95
CA SER A 698 -2.24 -11.08 -32.27
C SER A 698 -2.20 -12.21 -33.32
N ASN A 699 -1.90 -13.45 -32.90
CA ASN A 699 -1.70 -14.58 -33.81
C ASN A 699 -2.99 -15.15 -34.43
N LYS A 700 -4.18 -14.74 -33.97
CA LYS A 700 -5.48 -15.30 -34.38
C LYS A 700 -5.73 -15.26 -35.89
N ARG A 701 -5.29 -14.19 -36.58
CA ARG A 701 -5.48 -14.03 -38.03
C ARG A 701 -4.58 -14.98 -38.82
N ALA A 702 -3.29 -15.04 -38.45
CA ALA A 702 -2.33 -15.92 -39.07
C ALA A 702 -2.72 -17.40 -38.88
N PHE A 703 -3.16 -17.74 -37.66
CA PHE A 703 -3.62 -19.09 -37.36
C PHE A 703 -4.89 -19.48 -38.12
N ARG A 704 -5.88 -18.58 -38.19
CA ARG A 704 -7.09 -18.81 -39.02
C ARG A 704 -6.73 -19.08 -40.47
N ARG A 705 -5.77 -18.33 -41.03
CA ARG A 705 -5.29 -18.52 -42.41
C ARG A 705 -4.59 -19.87 -42.57
N PHE A 706 -3.69 -20.22 -41.66
CA PHE A 706 -3.04 -21.53 -41.64
C PHE A 706 -4.07 -22.68 -41.64
N LEU A 707 -5.06 -22.65 -40.74
CA LEU A 707 -6.08 -23.71 -40.69
C LEU A 707 -6.89 -23.81 -41.98
N LYS A 708 -7.23 -22.68 -42.61
CA LYS A 708 -7.94 -22.69 -43.91
C LYS A 708 -7.14 -23.42 -44.98
N GLU A 709 -5.85 -23.08 -45.09
CA GLU A 709 -4.95 -23.70 -46.08
C GLU A 709 -4.73 -25.18 -45.77
N TYR A 710 -4.47 -25.51 -44.50
CA TYR A 710 -4.24 -26.88 -44.05
C TYR A 710 -5.46 -27.78 -44.33
N PHE A 711 -6.67 -27.32 -44.03
CA PHE A 711 -7.89 -28.11 -44.21
C PHE A 711 -8.35 -28.27 -45.67
N VAL A 712 -7.85 -27.45 -46.60
CA VAL A 712 -8.03 -27.68 -48.05
C VAL A 712 -6.92 -28.55 -48.67
N GLY A 713 -6.02 -29.09 -47.84
CA GLY A 713 -4.95 -30.01 -48.26
C GLY A 713 -3.60 -29.35 -48.53
N ASN A 714 -3.44 -28.05 -48.29
CA ASN A 714 -2.16 -27.35 -48.44
C ASN A 714 -1.29 -27.54 -47.18
N THR A 715 -0.84 -28.77 -46.93
CA THR A 715 -0.07 -29.14 -45.73
C THR A 715 1.30 -28.46 -45.64
N ASP A 716 1.89 -28.09 -46.78
CA ASP A 716 3.19 -27.42 -46.87
C ASP A 716 3.14 -25.90 -46.74
N TYR A 717 1.96 -25.32 -46.45
CA TYR A 717 1.74 -23.87 -46.41
C TYR A 717 2.81 -23.13 -45.59
N LEU A 718 3.17 -23.66 -44.41
CA LEU A 718 4.15 -23.04 -43.51
C LEU A 718 5.58 -23.08 -44.07
N TYR A 719 5.97 -24.17 -44.74
CA TYR A 719 7.30 -24.31 -45.34
C TYR A 719 7.51 -23.36 -46.51
N ARG A 720 6.44 -23.06 -47.26
CA ARG A 720 6.47 -22.13 -48.40
C ARG A 720 6.22 -20.68 -48.00
N HIS A 721 5.97 -20.42 -46.71
CA HIS A 721 5.64 -19.07 -46.25
C HIS A 721 6.87 -18.13 -46.38
N PRO A 722 6.71 -16.87 -46.83
CA PRO A 722 7.84 -15.96 -47.04
C PRO A 722 8.71 -15.72 -45.80
N LEU A 723 8.13 -15.80 -44.60
CA LEU A 723 8.90 -15.68 -43.35
C LEU A 723 9.80 -16.91 -43.10
N THR A 724 9.33 -18.11 -43.43
CA THR A 724 10.11 -19.35 -43.36
C THR A 724 11.29 -19.30 -44.32
N LEU A 725 11.06 -18.85 -45.55
CA LEU A 725 12.13 -18.68 -46.54
C LEU A 725 13.17 -17.65 -46.10
N LYS A 726 12.73 -16.52 -45.52
CA LYS A 726 13.64 -15.52 -44.94
C LYS A 726 14.42 -16.04 -43.74
N PHE A 727 13.81 -16.87 -42.89
CA PHE A 727 14.50 -17.53 -41.80
C PHE A 727 15.60 -18.46 -42.34
N ALA A 728 15.26 -19.33 -43.30
CA ALA A 728 16.22 -20.23 -43.93
C ALA A 728 17.41 -19.49 -44.57
N GLN A 729 17.15 -18.35 -45.23
CA GLN A 729 18.20 -17.51 -45.82
C GLN A 729 19.13 -16.88 -44.78
N ARG A 730 18.62 -16.53 -43.60
CA ARG A 730 19.42 -15.91 -42.52
C ARG A 730 20.23 -16.92 -41.72
N HIS A 731 19.78 -18.18 -41.70
CA HIS A 731 20.38 -19.25 -40.92
C HIS A 731 20.99 -20.32 -41.84
N SER A 732 21.92 -19.88 -42.71
CA SER A 732 22.46 -20.73 -43.79
C SER A 732 23.26 -21.93 -43.28
N LYS A 733 23.68 -21.95 -42.00
CA LYS A 733 24.37 -23.13 -41.42
C LYS A 733 23.40 -24.20 -40.94
N ILE A 734 22.12 -23.88 -40.82
CA ILE A 734 21.09 -24.83 -40.40
C ILE A 734 20.61 -25.60 -41.63
N ASN A 735 20.76 -26.92 -41.60
CA ASN A 735 20.09 -27.77 -42.58
C ASN A 735 18.58 -27.81 -42.26
N LEU A 736 17.81 -27.00 -42.99
CA LEU A 736 16.37 -26.86 -42.75
C LEU A 736 15.63 -28.19 -42.92
N ASP A 737 16.02 -29.04 -43.87
CA ASP A 737 15.41 -30.35 -44.07
C ASP A 737 15.58 -31.22 -42.82
N ILE A 738 16.79 -31.28 -42.23
CA ILE A 738 17.04 -32.01 -40.98
C ILE A 738 16.26 -31.38 -39.82
N TRP A 739 16.26 -30.05 -39.71
CA TRP A 739 15.54 -29.34 -38.66
C TRP A 739 14.04 -29.62 -38.69
N THR A 740 13.46 -29.67 -39.90
CA THR A 740 12.01 -29.84 -40.07
C THR A 740 11.57 -31.29 -40.06
N ARG A 741 12.33 -32.23 -40.64
CA ARG A 741 11.98 -33.68 -40.65
C ARG A 741 12.37 -34.37 -39.34
N GLY A 742 13.33 -33.80 -38.63
CA GLY A 742 13.68 -34.12 -37.26
C GLY A 742 14.45 -35.41 -37.03
N ILE A 743 14.46 -35.80 -35.76
CA ILE A 743 15.17 -36.96 -35.21
C ILE A 743 14.16 -37.97 -34.69
N ILE A 744 14.55 -39.25 -34.73
CA ILE A 744 13.85 -40.35 -34.09
C ILE A 744 14.88 -41.05 -33.21
N LEU A 745 14.61 -41.10 -31.91
CA LEU A 745 15.38 -41.84 -30.93
C LEU A 745 14.46 -42.85 -30.27
N GLU A 746 14.84 -44.12 -30.31
CA GLU A 746 14.09 -45.19 -29.67
C GLU A 746 14.97 -45.81 -28.60
N SER A 747 14.39 -46.03 -27.42
CA SER A 747 15.06 -46.69 -26.31
C SER A 747 14.17 -47.80 -25.77
N TYR A 748 14.79 -48.96 -25.55
CA TYR A 748 14.22 -50.09 -24.85
C TYR A 748 15.04 -50.29 -23.58
N ASP A 749 14.45 -49.96 -22.44
CA ASP A 749 14.98 -50.36 -21.13
C ASP A 749 14.14 -51.53 -20.59
N GLU A 750 14.67 -52.32 -19.64
CA GLU A 750 14.02 -53.52 -19.08
C GLU A 750 12.62 -53.27 -18.49
N LYS A 751 12.21 -52.00 -18.35
CA LYS A 751 10.97 -51.58 -17.70
C LYS A 751 9.99 -50.81 -18.61
N GLN A 752 10.39 -50.25 -19.76
CA GLN A 752 9.47 -49.52 -20.66
C GLN A 752 10.10 -49.18 -22.03
N TYR A 753 9.30 -49.22 -23.10
CA TYR A 753 9.66 -48.63 -24.41
C TYR A 753 9.33 -47.13 -24.43
N VAL A 754 10.27 -46.32 -24.93
CA VAL A 754 10.07 -44.89 -25.16
C VAL A 754 10.63 -44.49 -26.52
N SER A 755 9.82 -43.80 -27.32
CA SER A 755 10.24 -43.13 -28.55
C SER A 755 10.23 -41.62 -28.40
N ILE A 756 11.33 -40.95 -28.71
CA ILE A 756 11.44 -39.49 -28.76
C ILE A 756 11.50 -39.08 -30.24
N THR A 757 10.50 -38.32 -30.66
CA THR A 757 10.33 -37.92 -32.07
C THR A 757 10.01 -36.45 -32.18
N LEU A 758 10.52 -35.80 -33.23
CA LEU A 758 10.09 -34.46 -33.60
C LEU A 758 8.71 -34.52 -34.25
N GLU A 759 7.75 -33.79 -33.69
CA GLU A 759 6.37 -33.83 -34.16
C GLU A 759 6.21 -33.10 -35.49
N GLN A 760 5.74 -33.84 -36.50
CA GLN A 760 5.57 -33.34 -37.86
C GLN A 760 4.16 -32.85 -38.15
N LYS A 761 3.16 -33.31 -37.38
CA LYS A 761 1.76 -33.01 -37.62
C LYS A 761 1.42 -31.70 -36.90
N PRO A 762 1.12 -30.60 -37.62
CA PRO A 762 0.88 -29.31 -36.98
C PRO A 762 -0.27 -29.34 -35.96
N LEU A 763 -1.33 -30.11 -36.23
CA LEU A 763 -2.46 -30.24 -35.31
C LEU A 763 -2.09 -30.99 -34.01
N GLU A 764 -1.10 -31.87 -34.06
CA GLU A 764 -0.59 -32.60 -32.90
C GLU A 764 0.36 -31.72 -32.07
N VAL A 765 1.14 -30.86 -32.73
CA VAL A 765 1.95 -29.82 -32.05
C VAL A 765 1.07 -28.91 -31.21
N LEU A 766 -0.11 -28.50 -31.70
CA LEU A 766 -1.03 -27.65 -30.95
C LEU A 766 -1.44 -28.22 -29.58
N LYS A 767 -1.36 -29.54 -29.39
CA LYS A 767 -1.68 -30.21 -28.13
C LYS A 767 -0.55 -30.18 -27.10
N LEU A 768 0.60 -29.54 -27.38
CA LEU A 768 1.77 -29.58 -26.49
C LEU A 768 1.48 -29.11 -25.06
N GLY A 769 0.52 -28.20 -24.91
CA GLY A 769 0.05 -27.74 -23.62
C GLY A 769 -1.01 -28.65 -23.01
N THR A 770 -1.86 -29.24 -23.85
CA THR A 770 -3.00 -30.09 -23.45
C THR A 770 -2.56 -31.45 -22.91
N TYR A 771 -1.53 -32.08 -23.47
CA TYR A 771 -1.05 -33.38 -22.98
C TYR A 771 -0.57 -33.29 -21.53
N VAL A 772 0.29 -32.31 -21.25
CA VAL A 772 0.96 -32.14 -19.95
C VAL A 772 0.24 -31.17 -19.00
N GLY A 773 -0.86 -30.54 -19.42
CA GLY A 773 -1.64 -29.61 -18.61
C GLY A 773 -0.91 -28.29 -18.28
N SER A 774 -0.04 -27.80 -19.18
CA SER A 774 0.71 -26.55 -18.96
C SER A 774 -0.09 -25.30 -19.40
N CYS A 775 0.46 -24.11 -19.13
CA CYS A 775 -0.13 -22.82 -19.52
C CYS A 775 -0.34 -22.63 -21.03
N LEU A 776 0.23 -23.51 -21.86
CA LEU A 776 0.09 -23.55 -23.32
C LEU A 776 -1.19 -24.26 -23.80
N GLY A 777 -1.90 -24.96 -22.92
CA GLY A 777 -3.14 -25.66 -23.28
C GLY A 777 -4.33 -24.71 -23.51
N ILE A 778 -5.42 -25.23 -24.06
CA ILE A 778 -6.70 -24.49 -24.13
C ILE A 778 -7.10 -24.10 -22.69
N GLY A 779 -7.44 -22.83 -22.45
CA GLY A 779 -7.77 -22.30 -21.13
C GLY A 779 -6.57 -21.84 -20.30
N GLY A 780 -5.34 -22.12 -20.74
CA GLY A 780 -4.10 -21.63 -20.11
C GLY A 780 -3.84 -20.14 -20.39
N LEU A 781 -2.88 -19.53 -19.69
CA LEU A 781 -2.56 -18.10 -19.86
C LEU A 781 -1.77 -17.78 -21.14
N CYS A 782 -1.10 -18.77 -21.73
CA CYS A 782 -0.16 -18.62 -22.86
C CYS A 782 -0.58 -19.46 -24.08
N THR A 783 -1.88 -19.65 -24.28
CA THR A 783 -2.42 -20.49 -25.38
C THR A 783 -2.00 -20.00 -26.77
N ASP A 784 -1.78 -18.70 -26.95
CA ASP A 784 -1.25 -18.08 -28.16
C ASP A 784 0.18 -18.51 -28.50
N SER A 785 0.96 -18.90 -27.48
CA SER A 785 2.31 -19.41 -27.65
C SER A 785 2.32 -20.81 -28.25
N ALA A 786 1.32 -21.66 -27.96
CA ALA A 786 1.18 -22.95 -28.63
C ALA A 786 0.94 -22.79 -30.14
N VAL A 787 0.13 -21.79 -30.51
CA VAL A 787 -0.10 -21.42 -31.90
C VAL A 787 1.15 -20.79 -32.51
N ALA A 788 1.90 -19.98 -31.77
CA ALA A 788 3.17 -19.42 -32.24
C ALA A 788 4.21 -20.51 -32.56
N VAL A 789 4.24 -21.60 -31.78
CA VAL A 789 5.12 -22.76 -32.06
C VAL A 789 4.77 -23.40 -33.39
N VAL A 790 3.49 -23.53 -33.73
CA VAL A 790 3.08 -24.07 -35.04
C VAL A 790 3.39 -23.12 -36.18
N LEU A 791 3.17 -21.82 -35.99
CA LEU A 791 3.32 -20.83 -37.06
C LEU A 791 4.78 -20.44 -37.35
N ASP A 792 5.71 -20.75 -36.45
CA ASP A 792 7.12 -20.37 -36.52
C ASP A 792 8.00 -21.59 -36.76
N VAL A 793 8.54 -21.73 -37.98
CA VAL A 793 9.43 -22.83 -38.39
C VAL A 793 10.68 -22.98 -37.50
N ASN A 794 11.08 -21.90 -36.81
CA ASN A 794 12.20 -21.93 -35.88
C ASN A 794 11.89 -22.76 -34.62
N LYS A 795 10.63 -23.00 -34.29
CA LYS A 795 10.23 -23.72 -33.08
C LYS A 795 9.79 -25.13 -33.44
N GLN A 796 10.28 -26.12 -32.71
CA GLN A 796 9.93 -27.52 -32.92
C GLN A 796 9.60 -28.20 -31.59
N VAL A 797 8.73 -29.21 -31.62
CA VAL A 797 8.32 -29.95 -30.43
C VAL A 797 8.76 -31.39 -30.55
N LEU A 798 9.49 -31.85 -29.54
CA LEU A 798 9.80 -33.26 -29.33
C LEU A 798 8.74 -33.85 -28.41
N TYR A 799 8.20 -35.00 -28.78
CA TYR A 799 7.35 -35.82 -27.91
C TYR A 799 8.04 -37.13 -27.57
N ALA A 800 8.03 -37.48 -26.28
CA ALA A 800 8.32 -38.82 -25.80
C ALA A 800 7.01 -39.61 -25.75
N ARG A 801 6.98 -40.81 -26.35
CA ARG A 801 5.79 -41.68 -26.41
C ARG A 801 6.09 -43.08 -25.94
N ASP A 802 5.11 -43.72 -25.31
CA ASP A 802 5.16 -45.15 -25.00
C ASP A 802 4.84 -46.04 -26.22
N GLU A 803 4.78 -47.35 -26.00
CA GLU A 803 4.48 -48.36 -27.04
C GLU A 803 3.09 -48.22 -27.65
N ASN A 804 2.16 -47.57 -26.94
CA ASN A 804 0.79 -47.32 -27.39
C ASN A 804 0.65 -45.95 -28.07
N GLY A 805 1.76 -45.19 -28.20
CA GLY A 805 1.77 -43.84 -28.76
C GLY A 805 1.28 -42.76 -27.80
N VAL A 806 1.09 -43.06 -26.52
CA VAL A 806 0.68 -42.10 -25.50
C VAL A 806 1.84 -41.15 -25.21
N VAL A 807 1.59 -39.85 -25.26
CA VAL A 807 2.60 -38.83 -24.95
C VAL A 807 2.92 -38.83 -23.46
N LEU A 808 4.15 -39.19 -23.12
CA LEU A 808 4.70 -39.22 -21.76
C LEU A 808 5.28 -37.86 -21.35
N ALA A 809 6.00 -37.22 -22.28
CA ALA A 809 6.66 -35.95 -22.05
C ALA A 809 6.81 -35.15 -23.34
N ARG A 810 7.10 -33.85 -23.22
CA ARG A 810 7.35 -32.96 -24.35
C ARG A 810 8.48 -31.96 -24.07
N GLN A 811 9.26 -31.64 -25.10
CA GLN A 811 10.25 -30.57 -25.05
C GLN A 811 10.09 -29.64 -26.25
N LEU A 812 10.08 -28.34 -25.99
CA LEU A 812 10.16 -27.32 -27.04
C LEU A 812 11.64 -27.04 -27.31
N VAL A 813 12.04 -27.01 -28.58
CA VAL A 813 13.38 -26.64 -29.01
C VAL A 813 13.30 -25.54 -30.07
N ALA A 814 14.34 -24.71 -30.15
CA ALA A 814 14.43 -23.64 -31.14
C ALA A 814 15.88 -23.37 -31.54
N ILE A 815 16.10 -22.64 -32.64
CA ILE A 815 17.41 -22.12 -33.01
C ILE A 815 17.58 -20.69 -32.50
N SER A 816 18.72 -20.43 -31.86
CA SER A 816 19.13 -19.10 -31.39
C SER A 816 19.60 -18.20 -32.54
N LYS A 817 19.83 -16.92 -32.25
CA LYS A 817 20.44 -15.99 -33.21
C LYS A 817 21.85 -16.42 -33.64
N ASP A 818 22.56 -17.12 -32.75
CA ASP A 818 23.91 -17.64 -32.98
C ASP A 818 23.91 -19.04 -33.62
N GLU A 819 22.78 -19.44 -34.20
CA GLU A 819 22.58 -20.74 -34.87
C GLU A 819 22.82 -21.95 -33.96
N GLN A 820 22.55 -21.81 -32.65
CA GLN A 820 22.63 -22.90 -31.67
C GLN A 820 21.24 -23.46 -31.34
N VAL A 821 21.16 -24.76 -31.06
CA VAL A 821 19.93 -25.36 -30.53
C VAL A 821 19.75 -24.94 -29.08
N VAL A 822 18.60 -24.36 -28.77
CA VAL A 822 18.17 -24.01 -27.42
C VAL A 822 16.99 -24.90 -27.06
N ALA A 823 17.08 -25.54 -25.89
CA ALA A 823 16.06 -26.41 -25.38
C ALA A 823 15.35 -25.74 -24.20
N PHE A 824 14.02 -25.75 -24.21
CA PHE A 824 13.21 -25.38 -23.06
C PHE A 824 13.12 -26.57 -22.10
N GLU A 825 12.57 -26.33 -20.91
CA GLU A 825 12.30 -27.39 -19.93
C GLU A 825 11.45 -28.53 -20.52
N VAL A 826 11.71 -29.74 -20.05
CA VAL A 826 10.93 -30.94 -20.34
C VAL A 826 9.69 -30.94 -19.43
N TYR A 827 8.51 -31.17 -20.01
CA TYR A 827 7.26 -31.26 -19.25
C TYR A 827 6.63 -32.66 -19.38
N PRO A 828 5.94 -33.17 -18.34
CA PRO A 828 5.74 -32.52 -17.03
C PRO A 828 7.05 -32.42 -16.22
N LEU A 829 7.19 -31.38 -15.38
CA LEU A 829 8.40 -31.16 -14.57
C LEU A 829 8.66 -32.31 -13.58
N ASN A 830 7.59 -32.98 -13.14
CA ASN A 830 7.63 -34.19 -12.33
C ASN A 830 6.77 -35.27 -13.01
N THR A 831 7.35 -36.44 -13.27
CA THR A 831 6.59 -37.65 -13.60
C THR A 831 6.13 -38.28 -12.30
N SER A 832 4.91 -37.95 -11.85
CA SER A 832 4.26 -38.74 -10.80
C SER A 832 3.94 -40.11 -11.39
N SER A 833 4.68 -41.14 -10.99
CA SER A 833 4.27 -42.53 -11.14
C SER A 833 2.99 -42.80 -10.36
#